data_AF-A0A9N9PE63-F1
#
_entry.id   AF-A0A9N9PE63-F1
#
_cell.length_a   1.000
_cell.length_b   1.000
_cell.length_c   1.000
_cell.angle_alpha   90.00
_cell.angle_beta   90.00
_cell.angle_gamma   90.00
#
_symmetry.space_group_name_H-M   'P 1'
#
loop_
_entity.id
_entity.type
_entity.pdbx_description
1 polymer ?
#
loop_
_entity_poly.entity_id
_entity_poly.type
_entity_poly.pdbx_seq_one_letter_code
_entity_poly.pdbx_strand_id
1 'polypeptide(L)'
;MDNQNVYRDTQRKREKRKNENFYERETRLARDREKKREKRAAETTEEQERHLASDRNRKRHKEMHETNELNIINEQLNQNTDQQDELSKTESSVTTRVEPLSATVLCNIDRDMLRNFRNKMDKLKHTLCPTCNKRFPSIVLVMRECRRCYSEKTLPKRFSADNNMDPGEVPEELQNLTDIEEMLIAQVFPVMSVYKLRGGQYGYRGNVINFPQNVQEFITRLPRHPSSLDVLVIFRQSANSGSFRDFIVRRDKVASALYWLKANNIYYAKITIDNEILESLPTDGTIEDQIPDNEIIAEDRIQNEHRPIAWPHINDNPINEFRTPGYIACAFPMLYPTGCADLRSERIRDISPAAYFKHLLQYKDGRFARHNRWRYFALNSLMQWRALQEGKIYIKQQLGDEQLTVQEIQEMIAQGDKHIADRIMRYGEGLRESRQFWMARRRELSDMIKQIGSRGLVFFTFSAADLHWPELHDLMPSNENSTEETEMTRHYHQNVINNPHIVAWFFNKCFETFLNDVLKHRWNLEDYWYRFEWQHRGSVHVHGIGKIRNAPEIEWMRMKEDENVMGEVVMYLDSLVTTINPGLNAPIPNCYPCKKRLRELRDDLQDYTELVNKLQRHMRCSPSYCLRVNKAGQQLCRFGYPKENSDHTIVHDDGNGQPELITVRNDQYINMHSRLQLQGWRANIDLKPILSLHAALQYISKYASKAEPQSATFSEILNQILRNSNPDDQVISS
;
A
#
# COMPACT_ATOMS: atom_id res chain seq x y z
N MET A 1 -16.70 -47.11 -32.16
CA MET A 1 -16.95 -47.51 -30.76
C MET A 1 -17.24 -46.26 -29.92
N ASP A 2 -18.53 -45.94 -29.82
CA ASP A 2 -19.31 -45.16 -28.84
C ASP A 2 -18.73 -43.94 -28.08
N ASN A 3 -18.83 -42.75 -28.70
CA ASN A 3 -18.80 -41.46 -28.00
C ASN A 3 -19.88 -41.32 -26.90
N GLN A 4 -21.00 -42.05 -27.01
CA GLN A 4 -22.02 -42.12 -25.96
C GLN A 4 -21.55 -42.88 -24.71
N ASN A 5 -20.69 -43.89 -24.85
CA ASN A 5 -20.14 -44.64 -23.73
C ASN A 5 -19.08 -43.82 -22.98
N VAL A 6 -18.25 -43.05 -23.68
CA VAL A 6 -17.28 -42.13 -23.06
C VAL A 6 -18.01 -41.04 -22.26
N TYR A 7 -19.10 -40.49 -22.79
CA TYR A 7 -19.90 -39.50 -22.10
C TYR A 7 -20.59 -40.06 -20.84
N ARG A 8 -21.23 -41.24 -20.95
CA ARG A 8 -21.85 -41.94 -19.80
C ARG A 8 -20.83 -42.30 -18.72
N ASP A 9 -19.65 -42.79 -19.10
CA ASP A 9 -18.59 -43.15 -18.15
C ASP A 9 -17.99 -41.90 -17.46
N THR A 10 -17.89 -40.79 -18.19
CA THR A 10 -17.45 -39.50 -17.62
C THR A 10 -18.48 -38.94 -16.63
N GLN A 11 -19.78 -39.04 -16.92
CA GLN A 11 -20.84 -38.63 -16.00
C GLN A 11 -20.88 -39.52 -14.76
N ARG A 12 -20.79 -40.84 -14.93
CA ARG A 12 -20.74 -41.81 -13.83
C ARG A 12 -19.53 -41.58 -12.91
N LYS A 13 -18.36 -41.26 -13.48
CA LYS A 13 -17.16 -40.89 -12.71
C LYS A 13 -17.33 -39.55 -11.97
N ARG A 14 -18.07 -38.59 -12.54
CA ARG A 14 -18.38 -37.31 -11.89
C ARG A 14 -19.36 -37.48 -10.72
N GLU A 15 -20.42 -38.27 -10.88
CA GLU A 15 -21.35 -38.57 -9.80
C GLU A 15 -20.69 -39.36 -8.68
N LYS A 16 -19.86 -40.35 -9.02
CA LYS A 16 -19.08 -41.09 -8.02
C LYS A 16 -18.17 -40.17 -7.22
N ARG A 17 -17.46 -39.23 -7.86
CA ARG A 17 -16.62 -38.22 -7.20
C ARG A 17 -17.40 -37.23 -6.33
N LYS A 18 -18.66 -36.96 -6.66
CA LYS A 18 -19.53 -36.05 -5.90
C LYS A 18 -19.95 -36.65 -4.55
N ASN A 19 -19.95 -37.97 -4.45
CA ASN A 19 -20.38 -38.73 -3.27
C ASN A 19 -19.22 -39.40 -2.52
N GLU A 20 -17.95 -39.13 -2.89
CA GLU A 20 -16.77 -39.65 -2.20
C GLU A 20 -16.62 -39.02 -0.81
N ASN A 21 -16.41 -39.84 0.22
CA ASN A 21 -15.97 -39.33 1.53
C ASN A 21 -14.47 -38.99 1.52
N PHE A 22 -13.97 -38.35 2.59
CA PHE A 22 -12.58 -37.89 2.68
C PHE A 22 -11.55 -39.00 2.40
N TYR A 23 -11.71 -40.19 3.01
CA TYR A 23 -10.79 -41.32 2.84
C TYR A 23 -10.82 -41.89 1.42
N GLU A 24 -12.00 -42.00 0.82
CA GLU A 24 -12.15 -42.47 -0.57
C GLU A 24 -11.52 -41.50 -1.58
N ARG A 25 -11.66 -40.19 -1.33
CA ARG A 25 -11.05 -39.14 -2.15
C ARG A 25 -9.52 -39.18 -2.07
N GLU A 26 -8.96 -39.28 -0.87
CA GLU A 26 -7.50 -39.33 -0.68
C GLU A 26 -6.91 -40.61 -1.30
N THR A 27 -7.57 -41.75 -1.14
CA THR A 27 -7.14 -43.03 -1.73
C THR A 27 -7.20 -43.00 -3.27
N ARG A 28 -8.18 -42.30 -3.85
CA ARG A 28 -8.23 -42.07 -5.30
C ARG A 28 -7.13 -41.12 -5.75
N LEU A 29 -6.93 -39.99 -5.06
CA LEU A 29 -5.89 -39.02 -5.41
C LEU A 29 -4.48 -39.62 -5.28
N ALA A 30 -4.23 -40.46 -4.28
CA ALA A 30 -2.98 -41.21 -4.14
C ALA A 30 -2.76 -42.13 -5.35
N ARG A 31 -3.76 -42.93 -5.77
CA ARG A 31 -3.67 -43.75 -6.99
C ARG A 31 -3.50 -42.93 -8.26
N ASP A 32 -4.18 -41.79 -8.38
CA ASP A 32 -4.04 -40.90 -9.53
C ASP A 32 -2.63 -40.26 -9.59
N ARG A 33 -2.01 -39.99 -8.43
CA ARG A 33 -0.62 -39.52 -8.33
C ARG A 33 0.37 -40.63 -8.71
N GLU A 34 0.17 -41.85 -8.21
CA GLU A 34 1.02 -43.01 -8.53
C GLU A 34 0.98 -43.31 -10.03
N LYS A 35 -0.22 -43.40 -10.64
CA LYS A 35 -0.38 -43.62 -12.08
C LYS A 35 0.26 -42.52 -12.93
N LYS A 36 0.22 -41.27 -12.47
CA LYS A 36 0.90 -40.16 -13.16
C LYS A 36 2.41 -40.27 -13.03
N ARG A 37 2.91 -40.72 -11.87
CA ARG A 37 4.34 -40.96 -11.63
C ARG A 37 4.87 -42.09 -12.51
N GLU A 38 4.17 -43.21 -12.55
CA GLU A 38 4.48 -44.34 -13.44
C GLU A 38 4.45 -43.93 -14.91
N LYS A 39 3.44 -43.16 -15.32
CA LYS A 39 3.35 -42.66 -16.69
C LYS A 39 4.51 -41.73 -17.05
N ARG A 40 4.90 -40.82 -16.15
CA ARG A 40 6.06 -39.92 -16.36
C ARG A 40 7.38 -40.67 -16.37
N ALA A 41 7.51 -41.73 -15.58
CA ALA A 41 8.70 -42.58 -15.58
C ALA A 41 8.85 -43.39 -16.87
N ALA A 42 7.75 -43.60 -17.60
CA ALA A 42 7.71 -44.31 -18.87
C ALA A 42 7.66 -43.38 -20.11
N GLU A 43 7.69 -42.05 -19.93
CA GLU A 43 7.67 -41.09 -21.04
C GLU A 43 9.02 -41.07 -21.78
N THR A 44 8.97 -41.07 -23.10
CA THR A 44 10.16 -40.87 -23.94
C THR A 44 10.57 -39.40 -23.94
N THR A 45 11.84 -39.10 -24.27
CA THR A 45 12.38 -37.73 -24.29
C THR A 45 11.54 -36.77 -25.16
N GLU A 46 11.05 -37.23 -26.31
CA GLU A 46 10.16 -36.43 -27.17
C GLU A 46 8.77 -36.19 -26.57
N GLU A 47 8.21 -37.15 -25.84
CA GLU A 47 6.92 -37.00 -25.16
C GLU A 47 7.04 -36.04 -23.97
N GLN A 48 8.17 -36.10 -23.26
CA GLN A 48 8.51 -35.19 -22.17
C GLN A 48 8.64 -33.74 -22.67
N GLU A 49 9.32 -33.51 -23.80
CA GLU A 49 9.43 -32.18 -24.42
C GLU A 49 8.07 -31.63 -24.86
N ARG A 50 7.22 -32.46 -25.50
CA ARG A 50 5.86 -32.07 -25.89
C ARG A 50 4.99 -31.73 -24.69
N HIS A 51 5.07 -32.50 -23.61
CA HIS A 51 4.36 -32.23 -22.36
C HIS A 51 4.83 -30.90 -21.74
N LEU A 52 6.14 -30.69 -21.64
CA LEU A 52 6.73 -29.44 -21.11
C LEU A 52 6.36 -28.22 -21.96
N ALA A 53 6.35 -28.34 -23.29
CA ALA A 53 5.91 -27.28 -24.19
C ALA A 53 4.42 -26.95 -24.02
N SER A 54 3.57 -27.97 -23.87
CA SER A 54 2.14 -27.80 -23.58
C SER A 54 1.91 -27.14 -22.22
N ASP A 55 2.64 -27.53 -21.17
CA ASP A 55 2.55 -26.91 -19.86
C ASP A 55 3.09 -25.46 -19.85
N ARG A 56 4.17 -25.17 -20.58
CA ARG A 56 4.67 -23.79 -20.81
C ARG A 56 3.62 -22.93 -21.51
N ASN A 57 2.95 -23.45 -22.54
CA ASN A 57 1.88 -22.75 -23.24
C ASN A 57 0.64 -22.56 -22.38
N ARG A 58 0.24 -23.56 -21.58
CA ARG A 58 -0.87 -23.44 -20.62
C ARG A 58 -0.56 -22.41 -19.54
N LYS A 59 0.68 -22.37 -19.06
CA LYS A 59 1.14 -21.39 -18.07
C LYS A 59 1.19 -19.98 -18.66
N ARG A 60 1.74 -19.82 -19.87
CA ARG A 60 1.67 -18.55 -20.63
C ARG A 60 0.24 -18.08 -20.84
N HIS A 61 -0.69 -18.97 -21.20
CA HIS A 61 -2.10 -18.62 -21.34
C HIS A 61 -2.75 -18.22 -20.01
N LYS A 62 -2.37 -18.88 -18.90
CA LYS A 62 -2.90 -18.56 -17.57
C LYS A 62 -2.32 -17.25 -17.03
N GLU A 63 -1.02 -17.03 -17.17
CA GLU A 63 -0.34 -15.78 -16.84
C GLU A 63 -0.88 -14.64 -17.72
N MET A 64 -1.02 -14.85 -19.02
CA MET A 64 -1.66 -13.90 -19.93
C MET A 64 -3.14 -13.66 -19.58
N HIS A 65 -3.89 -14.66 -19.10
CA HIS A 65 -5.27 -14.48 -18.63
C HIS A 65 -5.34 -13.76 -17.28
N GLU A 66 -4.40 -13.98 -16.36
CA GLU A 66 -4.32 -13.27 -15.07
C GLU A 66 -3.83 -11.83 -15.25
N THR A 67 -2.85 -11.61 -16.14
CA THR A 67 -2.40 -10.28 -16.57
C THR A 67 -3.47 -9.58 -17.38
N ASN A 68 -4.19 -10.27 -18.27
CA ASN A 68 -5.35 -9.72 -18.94
C ASN A 68 -6.51 -9.50 -17.96
N GLU A 69 -6.73 -10.30 -16.92
CA GLU A 69 -7.75 -10.00 -15.90
C GLU A 69 -7.37 -8.76 -15.09
N LEU A 70 -6.09 -8.59 -14.73
CA LEU A 70 -5.59 -7.38 -14.06
C LEU A 70 -5.62 -6.15 -14.97
N ASN A 71 -5.27 -6.32 -16.25
CA ASN A 71 -5.34 -5.27 -17.27
C ASN A 71 -6.78 -4.96 -17.64
N ILE A 72 -7.69 -5.93 -17.68
CA ILE A 72 -9.13 -5.75 -17.86
C ILE A 72 -9.72 -5.11 -16.62
N ILE A 73 -9.23 -5.36 -15.41
CA ILE A 73 -9.66 -4.64 -14.20
C ILE A 73 -9.16 -3.19 -14.22
N ASN A 74 -7.93 -2.94 -14.67
CA ASN A 74 -7.37 -1.60 -14.83
C ASN A 74 -8.02 -0.84 -16.00
N GLU A 75 -8.30 -1.52 -17.11
CA GLU A 75 -9.10 -1.03 -18.23
C GLU A 75 -10.56 -0.86 -17.81
N GLN A 76 -11.14 -1.68 -16.94
CA GLN A 76 -12.51 -1.46 -16.43
C GLN A 76 -12.58 -0.30 -15.44
N LEU A 77 -11.47 0.03 -14.77
CA LEU A 77 -11.31 1.26 -14.00
C LEU A 77 -11.15 2.48 -14.94
N ASN A 78 -10.50 2.31 -16.10
CA ASN A 78 -10.33 3.35 -17.12
C ASN A 78 -11.53 3.52 -18.08
N GLN A 79 -12.27 2.46 -18.40
CA GLN A 79 -13.47 2.43 -19.26
C GLN A 79 -14.70 3.05 -18.56
N ASN A 80 -14.66 3.19 -17.23
CA ASN A 80 -15.62 4.04 -16.52
C ASN A 80 -15.37 5.54 -16.77
N THR A 81 -14.25 5.90 -17.40
CA THR A 81 -13.95 7.25 -17.87
C THR A 81 -14.36 7.40 -19.34
N ASP A 82 -14.15 6.37 -20.17
CA ASP A 82 -14.45 6.42 -21.62
C ASP A 82 -15.94 6.29 -21.98
N GLN A 83 -16.78 5.64 -21.14
CA GLN A 83 -18.23 5.56 -21.38
C GLN A 83 -18.99 6.88 -21.15
N GLN A 84 -18.34 7.93 -20.65
CA GLN A 84 -18.89 9.29 -20.67
C GLN A 84 -18.52 10.08 -21.94
N ASP A 85 -17.57 9.61 -22.76
CA ASP A 85 -17.12 10.31 -23.97
C ASP A 85 -17.90 9.90 -25.24
N GLU A 86 -18.55 8.73 -25.28
CA GLU A 86 -19.27 8.27 -26.48
C GLU A 86 -20.63 8.94 -26.75
N LEU A 87 -21.13 9.79 -25.84
CA LEU A 87 -22.32 10.63 -26.07
C LEU A 87 -21.97 12.05 -26.54
N SER A 88 -20.70 12.36 -26.80
CA SER A 88 -20.26 13.69 -27.28
C SER A 88 -19.76 13.72 -28.72
N LYS A 89 -19.78 12.60 -29.46
CA LYS A 89 -19.47 12.58 -30.90
C LYS A 89 -20.69 12.98 -31.73
N THR A 90 -21.07 14.25 -31.63
CA THR A 90 -21.69 14.97 -32.75
C THR A 90 -20.78 16.15 -33.07
N GLU A 91 -20.38 16.20 -34.34
CA GLU A 91 -19.32 17.03 -34.88
C GLU A 91 -19.45 18.50 -34.46
N SER A 92 -18.38 19.04 -33.86
CA SER A 92 -18.01 20.43 -34.12
C SER A 92 -16.51 20.48 -34.39
N SER A 93 -16.17 20.83 -35.63
CA SER A 93 -14.84 21.22 -36.04
C SER A 93 -14.48 22.54 -35.35
N VAL A 94 -14.02 22.47 -34.10
CA VAL A 94 -13.38 23.61 -33.44
C VAL A 94 -11.89 23.32 -33.42
N THR A 95 -11.15 24.06 -34.23
CA THR A 95 -9.70 24.21 -34.09
C THR A 95 -9.42 24.75 -32.69
N THR A 96 -9.13 23.87 -31.73
CA THR A 96 -8.81 24.24 -30.35
C THR A 96 -7.50 25.03 -30.35
N ARG A 97 -7.59 26.36 -30.33
CA ARG A 97 -6.46 27.22 -29.98
C ARG A 97 -6.02 26.86 -28.57
N VAL A 98 -4.91 26.12 -28.43
CA VAL A 98 -4.30 25.87 -27.12
C VAL A 98 -3.67 27.18 -26.66
N GLU A 99 -4.24 27.80 -25.63
CA GLU A 99 -3.67 29.01 -25.05
C GLU A 99 -2.30 28.72 -24.41
N PRO A 100 -1.34 29.67 -24.46
CA PRO A 100 0.00 29.49 -23.92
C PRO A 100 -0.02 29.06 -22.44
N LEU A 101 0.98 28.28 -22.04
CA LEU A 101 1.19 27.97 -20.62
C LEU A 101 1.50 29.25 -19.83
N SER A 102 1.04 29.31 -18.58
CA SER A 102 1.41 30.38 -17.66
C SER A 102 1.52 29.83 -16.25
N ALA A 103 2.63 30.17 -15.58
CA ALA A 103 2.85 29.78 -14.20
C ALA A 103 2.02 30.62 -13.22
N THR A 104 1.58 31.82 -13.62
CA THR A 104 0.98 32.85 -12.75
C THR A 104 -0.47 33.20 -13.10
N VAL A 105 -0.94 32.87 -14.32
CA VAL A 105 -2.28 33.17 -14.79
C VAL A 105 -3.05 31.88 -15.05
N LEU A 106 -4.26 31.77 -14.50
CA LEU A 106 -5.21 30.74 -14.91
C LEU A 106 -6.10 31.29 -16.01
N CYS A 107 -6.15 30.59 -17.14
CA CYS A 107 -7.10 30.92 -18.20
C CYS A 107 -8.47 30.24 -17.98
N ASN A 108 -9.42 30.48 -18.87
CA ASN A 108 -10.76 29.89 -18.74
C ASN A 108 -10.73 28.36 -18.90
N ILE A 109 -9.89 27.85 -19.81
CA ILE A 109 -9.68 26.41 -20.00
C ILE A 109 -9.16 25.77 -18.71
N ASP A 110 -8.18 26.41 -18.05
CA ASP A 110 -7.64 25.93 -16.77
C ASP A 110 -8.74 25.85 -15.70
N ARG A 111 -9.55 26.91 -15.55
CA ARG A 111 -10.66 26.94 -14.58
C ARG A 111 -11.69 25.85 -14.87
N ASP A 112 -12.03 25.61 -16.13
CA ASP A 112 -12.96 24.56 -16.52
C ASP A 112 -12.43 23.16 -16.19
N MET A 113 -11.14 22.89 -16.46
CA MET A 113 -10.48 21.65 -16.07
C MET A 113 -10.51 21.45 -14.54
N LEU A 114 -10.15 22.48 -13.76
CA LEU A 114 -10.18 22.42 -12.30
C LEU A 114 -11.59 22.19 -11.76
N ARG A 115 -12.60 22.85 -12.33
CA ARG A 115 -14.02 22.66 -11.96
C ARG A 115 -14.49 21.24 -12.24
N ASN A 116 -14.17 20.70 -13.42
CA ASN A 116 -14.54 19.33 -13.79
C ASN A 116 -13.89 18.30 -12.87
N PHE A 117 -12.58 18.46 -12.59
CA PHE A 117 -11.85 17.64 -11.63
C PHE A 117 -12.52 17.65 -10.24
N ARG A 118 -12.79 18.84 -9.68
CA ARG A 118 -13.40 18.97 -8.35
C ARG A 118 -14.82 18.40 -8.30
N ASN A 119 -15.63 18.61 -9.36
CA ASN A 119 -16.96 18.01 -9.48
C ASN A 119 -16.92 16.48 -9.46
N LYS A 120 -15.88 15.84 -10.02
CA LYS A 120 -15.71 14.38 -9.93
C LYS A 120 -15.37 13.94 -8.51
N MET A 121 -14.53 14.70 -7.81
CA MET A 121 -14.13 14.40 -6.44
C MET A 121 -15.28 14.59 -5.43
N ASP A 122 -16.08 15.64 -5.58
CA ASP A 122 -17.24 15.95 -4.73
C ASP A 122 -18.37 14.91 -4.85
N LYS A 123 -18.46 14.22 -5.99
CA LYS A 123 -19.46 13.16 -6.23
C LYS A 123 -19.10 11.80 -5.62
N LEU A 124 -17.90 11.66 -5.07
CA LEU A 124 -17.46 10.40 -4.47
C LEU A 124 -18.32 10.08 -3.25
N LYS A 125 -18.85 8.85 -3.19
CA LYS A 125 -19.65 8.38 -2.06
C LYS A 125 -19.56 6.88 -1.93
N HIS A 126 -19.67 6.40 -0.70
CA HIS A 126 -19.75 4.97 -0.43
C HIS A 126 -20.95 4.33 -1.09
N THR A 127 -20.72 3.20 -1.76
CA THR A 127 -21.78 2.39 -2.33
C THR A 127 -21.68 0.96 -1.79
N LEU A 128 -22.81 0.40 -1.34
CA LEU A 128 -22.90 -0.95 -0.78
C LEU A 128 -23.39 -1.93 -1.84
N CYS A 129 -22.66 -3.03 -2.02
CA CYS A 129 -23.15 -4.19 -2.77
C CYS A 129 -23.81 -5.19 -1.81
N PRO A 130 -25.13 -5.44 -1.90
CA PRO A 130 -25.83 -6.36 -0.99
C PRO A 130 -25.41 -7.82 -1.19
N THR A 131 -25.01 -8.22 -2.41
CA THR A 131 -24.63 -9.61 -2.70
C THR A 131 -23.32 -10.03 -2.03
N CYS A 132 -22.37 -9.10 -1.87
CA CYS A 132 -21.06 -9.41 -1.31
C CYS A 132 -20.66 -8.49 -0.15
N ASN A 133 -21.59 -7.74 0.42
CA ASN A 133 -21.36 -6.88 1.59
C ASN A 133 -20.14 -5.95 1.49
N LYS A 134 -19.70 -5.58 0.27
CA LYS A 134 -18.65 -4.59 0.08
C LYS A 134 -19.25 -3.20 0.12
N ARG A 135 -18.67 -2.30 0.90
CA ARG A 135 -18.99 -0.87 0.93
C ARG A 135 -17.73 -0.07 0.69
N PHE A 136 -17.66 0.63 -0.43
CA PHE A 136 -16.49 1.44 -0.75
C PHE A 136 -16.83 2.50 -1.82
N PRO A 137 -16.09 3.63 -1.89
CA PRO A 137 -16.45 4.69 -2.83
C PRO A 137 -16.19 4.35 -4.31
N SER A 138 -15.32 3.37 -4.58
CA SER A 138 -15.02 2.92 -5.95
C SER A 138 -16.06 1.93 -6.53
N ILE A 139 -17.13 1.62 -5.79
CA ILE A 139 -18.10 0.60 -6.19
C ILE A 139 -19.19 1.24 -7.05
N VAL A 140 -19.32 0.72 -8.28
CA VAL A 140 -20.44 1.04 -9.18
C VAL A 140 -21.40 -0.15 -9.21
N LEU A 141 -22.70 0.14 -9.04
CA LEU A 141 -23.75 -0.87 -9.08
C LEU A 141 -24.35 -0.99 -10.49
N VAL A 142 -24.60 -2.23 -10.90
CA VAL A 142 -25.34 -2.62 -12.10
C VAL A 142 -26.46 -3.53 -11.62
N MET A 143 -27.72 -3.15 -11.85
CA MET A 143 -28.90 -3.88 -11.35
C MET A 143 -28.80 -4.24 -9.86
N ARG A 144 -28.42 -3.28 -9.01
CA ARG A 144 -28.21 -3.42 -7.54
C ARG A 144 -27.04 -4.30 -7.09
N GLU A 145 -26.24 -4.85 -7.99
CA GLU A 145 -25.02 -5.61 -7.65
C GLU A 145 -23.77 -4.86 -8.09
N CYS A 146 -22.62 -5.06 -7.44
CA CYS A 146 -21.36 -4.54 -8.00
C CYS A 146 -21.03 -5.25 -9.32
N ARG A 147 -20.31 -4.57 -10.23
CA ARG A 147 -19.98 -5.11 -11.58
C ARG A 147 -19.50 -6.56 -11.55
N ARG A 148 -18.63 -6.93 -10.60
CA ARG A 148 -18.13 -8.30 -10.42
C ARG A 148 -19.24 -9.31 -10.09
N CYS A 149 -20.10 -8.99 -9.12
CA CYS A 149 -21.21 -9.86 -8.73
C CYS A 149 -22.21 -9.96 -9.88
N TYR A 150 -22.50 -8.86 -10.57
CA TYR A 150 -23.38 -8.83 -11.74
C TYR A 150 -22.87 -9.71 -12.89
N SER A 151 -21.57 -9.64 -13.19
CA SER A 151 -20.95 -10.41 -14.29
C SER A 151 -20.82 -11.90 -13.98
N GLU A 152 -20.68 -12.27 -12.71
CA GLU A 152 -20.54 -13.67 -12.30
C GLU A 152 -21.89 -14.39 -12.34
N LYS A 153 -22.14 -15.24 -13.34
CA LYS A 153 -23.40 -15.99 -13.45
C LYS A 153 -23.41 -17.33 -12.71
N THR A 154 -22.24 -17.84 -12.34
CA THR A 154 -22.10 -19.08 -11.56
C THR A 154 -22.52 -18.85 -10.11
N LEU A 155 -23.33 -19.77 -9.57
CA LEU A 155 -23.74 -19.79 -8.17
C LEU A 155 -23.03 -20.92 -7.39
N PRO A 156 -22.72 -20.71 -6.09
CA PRO A 156 -22.81 -19.44 -5.39
C PRO A 156 -21.79 -18.42 -5.93
N LYS A 157 -22.06 -17.13 -5.74
CA LYS A 157 -21.11 -16.06 -6.14
C LYS A 157 -19.86 -16.17 -5.27
N ARG A 158 -18.66 -15.91 -5.80
CA ARG A 158 -17.40 -16.08 -5.04
C ARG A 158 -17.37 -15.39 -3.68
N PHE A 159 -17.99 -14.24 -3.55
CA PHE A 159 -17.93 -13.40 -2.35
C PHE A 159 -19.28 -13.24 -1.64
N SER A 160 -20.26 -14.12 -1.92
CA SER A 160 -21.52 -14.11 -1.19
C SER A 160 -21.45 -14.94 0.08
N ALA A 161 -22.42 -14.75 0.97
CA ALA A 161 -22.60 -15.56 2.16
C ALA A 161 -22.68 -17.06 1.84
N ASP A 162 -23.38 -17.44 0.76
CA ASP A 162 -23.50 -18.84 0.29
C ASP A 162 -22.16 -19.50 -0.06
N ASN A 163 -21.11 -18.71 -0.33
CA ASN A 163 -19.75 -19.22 -0.55
C ASN A 163 -18.84 -19.04 0.68
N ASN A 164 -19.43 -18.90 1.87
CA ASN A 164 -18.72 -18.70 3.13
C ASN A 164 -17.76 -17.50 3.05
N MET A 165 -18.29 -16.34 2.62
CA MET A 165 -17.55 -15.06 2.55
C MET A 165 -18.20 -13.94 3.35
N ASP A 166 -19.16 -14.30 4.21
CA ASP A 166 -19.76 -13.37 5.15
C ASP A 166 -19.32 -13.72 6.59
N PRO A 167 -18.46 -12.90 7.23
CA PRO A 167 -18.06 -13.12 8.62
C PRO A 167 -19.19 -12.83 9.62
N GLY A 168 -20.30 -12.23 9.19
CA GLY A 168 -21.45 -11.89 10.04
C GLY A 168 -21.27 -10.60 10.84
N GLU A 169 -22.27 -10.24 11.65
CA GLU A 169 -22.23 -9.06 12.52
C GLU A 169 -21.36 -9.29 13.76
N VAL A 170 -20.70 -8.24 14.27
CA VAL A 170 -20.00 -8.32 15.57
C VAL A 170 -21.04 -8.24 16.69
N PRO A 171 -21.17 -9.26 17.55
CA PRO A 171 -22.07 -9.24 18.70
C PRO A 171 -21.60 -8.24 19.76
N GLU A 172 -22.49 -7.79 20.66
CA GLU A 172 -22.19 -6.79 21.69
C GLU A 172 -21.02 -7.21 22.60
N GLU A 173 -20.91 -8.50 22.88
CA GLU A 173 -19.86 -9.11 23.71
C GLU A 173 -18.45 -8.94 23.11
N LEU A 174 -18.34 -8.93 21.77
CA LEU A 174 -17.08 -8.75 21.06
C LEU A 174 -16.82 -7.31 20.61
N GLN A 175 -17.80 -6.41 20.75
CA GLN A 175 -17.61 -5.00 20.47
C GLN A 175 -16.77 -4.32 21.55
N ASN A 176 -15.94 -3.36 21.13
CA ASN A 176 -15.13 -2.50 22.00
C ASN A 176 -14.13 -3.24 22.91
N LEU A 177 -13.64 -4.42 22.52
CA LEU A 177 -12.50 -5.03 23.20
C LEU A 177 -11.23 -4.19 22.94
N THR A 178 -10.37 -4.07 23.94
CA THR A 178 -9.02 -3.52 23.74
C THR A 178 -8.17 -4.50 22.92
N ASP A 179 -7.08 -4.02 22.30
CA ASP A 179 -6.16 -4.88 21.57
C ASP A 179 -5.66 -6.03 22.48
N ILE A 180 -5.38 -5.75 23.75
CA ILE A 180 -4.94 -6.75 24.74
C ILE A 180 -6.06 -7.72 25.13
N GLU A 181 -7.29 -7.25 25.34
CA GLU A 181 -8.43 -8.14 25.60
C GLU A 181 -8.66 -9.13 24.45
N GLU A 182 -8.54 -8.67 23.19
CA GLU A 182 -8.60 -9.56 22.02
C GLU A 182 -7.47 -10.60 22.05
N MET A 183 -6.26 -10.19 22.43
CA MET A 183 -5.11 -11.09 22.53
C MET A 183 -5.27 -12.17 23.61
N LEU A 184 -5.86 -11.82 24.77
CA LEU A 184 -6.12 -12.76 25.86
C LEU A 184 -7.10 -13.87 25.45
N ILE A 185 -8.01 -13.59 24.52
CA ILE A 185 -9.03 -14.53 24.02
C ILE A 185 -8.65 -15.19 22.68
N ALA A 186 -7.52 -14.81 22.05
CA ALA A 186 -7.10 -15.36 20.77
C ALA A 186 -6.46 -16.74 20.91
N GLN A 187 -6.92 -17.71 20.09
CA GLN A 187 -6.31 -19.04 20.04
C GLN A 187 -4.97 -19.05 19.27
N VAL A 188 -4.77 -18.11 18.32
CA VAL A 188 -3.56 -17.96 17.51
C VAL A 188 -2.98 -16.56 17.68
N PHE A 189 -1.65 -16.43 17.77
CA PHE A 189 -1.00 -15.14 17.93
C PHE A 189 -0.10 -14.79 16.72
N PRO A 190 -0.45 -13.77 15.91
CA PRO A 190 0.46 -13.26 14.88
C PRO A 190 1.54 -12.39 15.54
N VAL A 191 2.81 -12.81 15.43
CA VAL A 191 3.94 -12.05 15.98
C VAL A 191 4.36 -10.95 15.00
N MET A 192 4.14 -9.68 15.38
CA MET A 192 4.41 -8.54 14.51
C MET A 192 4.85 -7.30 15.26
N SER A 193 5.72 -6.49 14.64
CA SER A 193 6.15 -5.20 15.17
C SER A 193 5.39 -4.06 14.49
N VAL A 194 4.45 -3.46 15.23
CA VAL A 194 3.67 -2.30 14.80
C VAL A 194 4.04 -1.10 15.67
N TYR A 195 4.28 0.05 15.05
CA TYR A 195 4.80 1.25 15.71
C TYR A 195 3.81 2.39 15.54
N LYS A 196 3.73 3.31 16.51
CA LYS A 196 2.98 4.55 16.37
C LYS A 196 3.87 5.65 15.79
N LEU A 197 3.54 6.15 14.62
CA LEU A 197 4.27 7.21 13.93
C LEU A 197 4.00 8.58 14.55
N ARG A 198 4.90 9.53 14.29
CA ARG A 198 4.74 10.95 14.65
C ARG A 198 3.52 11.52 13.89
N GLY A 199 2.37 11.55 14.54
CA GLY A 199 1.08 11.91 13.92
C GLY A 199 -0.08 11.01 14.33
N GLY A 200 0.20 9.91 15.04
CA GLY A 200 -0.81 9.00 15.60
C GLY A 200 -1.19 7.84 14.70
N GLN A 201 -0.78 7.85 13.42
CA GLN A 201 -0.91 6.69 12.54
C GLN A 201 -0.03 5.54 13.00
N TYR A 202 -0.36 4.32 12.57
CA TYR A 202 0.48 3.16 12.79
C TYR A 202 1.37 2.92 11.57
N GLY A 203 2.60 2.48 11.82
CA GLY A 203 3.56 2.01 10.85
C GLY A 203 3.92 0.57 11.15
N TYR A 204 4.44 -0.12 10.14
CA TYR A 204 4.85 -1.50 10.26
C TYR A 204 6.31 -1.62 9.81
N ARG A 205 7.12 -2.38 10.55
CA ARG A 205 8.52 -2.66 10.22
C ARG A 205 8.81 -4.14 10.44
N GLY A 206 9.60 -4.72 9.54
CA GLY A 206 9.99 -6.14 9.58
C GLY A 206 9.20 -6.98 8.59
N ASN A 207 9.37 -8.29 8.66
CA ASN A 207 8.47 -9.27 8.06
C ASN A 207 7.68 -9.90 9.21
N VAL A 208 6.36 -10.08 9.08
CA VAL A 208 5.52 -10.83 10.02
C VAL A 208 5.78 -12.26 9.64
N ILE A 209 6.93 -12.79 10.00
CA ILE A 209 7.09 -14.23 9.93
C ILE A 209 6.04 -14.75 10.91
N ASN A 210 4.91 -15.20 10.37
CA ASN A 210 4.14 -16.22 11.02
C ASN A 210 5.10 -17.40 11.02
N PHE A 211 5.99 -17.41 12.02
CA PHE A 211 6.66 -18.63 12.36
C PHE A 211 5.49 -19.57 12.59
N PRO A 212 5.54 -20.75 11.98
CA PRO A 212 4.58 -21.74 12.35
C PRO A 212 4.84 -21.90 13.89
N GLN A 213 3.88 -21.43 14.69
CA GLN A 213 4.00 -21.41 16.15
C GLN A 213 3.72 -22.84 16.58
N ASN A 214 4.53 -23.45 17.44
CA ASN A 214 4.13 -24.72 18.01
C ASN A 214 3.04 -24.52 19.04
N VAL A 215 1.84 -24.43 18.50
CA VAL A 215 0.61 -24.74 19.20
C VAL A 215 0.23 -26.11 18.66
N GLN A 216 0.53 -27.15 19.43
CA GLN A 216 -0.19 -28.40 19.26
C GLN A 216 -1.66 -28.06 19.50
N GLU A 217 -2.43 -28.08 18.42
CA GLU A 217 -3.82 -27.68 18.41
C GLU A 217 -4.02 -26.18 18.71
N PHE A 218 -5.16 -25.63 18.30
CA PHE A 218 -5.53 -24.29 18.75
C PHE A 218 -5.50 -24.24 20.28
N ILE A 219 -5.08 -23.13 20.89
CA ILE A 219 -5.11 -23.03 22.36
C ILE A 219 -6.52 -23.34 22.85
N THR A 220 -6.65 -24.46 23.55
CA THR A 220 -7.94 -24.89 24.06
C THR A 220 -8.23 -24.31 25.42
N ARG A 221 -7.27 -23.73 26.15
CA ARG A 221 -7.50 -23.15 27.49
C ARG A 221 -7.34 -21.62 27.45
N LEU A 222 -8.43 -20.89 27.75
CA LEU A 222 -8.49 -19.42 27.65
C LEU A 222 -9.23 -18.81 28.85
N PRO A 223 -8.97 -17.54 29.25
CA PRO A 223 -8.03 -16.61 28.66
C PRO A 223 -6.58 -17.02 28.93
N ARG A 224 -5.65 -16.47 28.16
CA ARG A 224 -4.21 -16.61 28.45
C ARG A 224 -3.84 -15.81 29.69
N HIS A 225 -2.80 -16.26 30.40
CA HIS A 225 -2.21 -15.45 31.47
C HIS A 225 -1.46 -14.25 30.86
N PRO A 226 -1.58 -13.02 31.39
CA PRO A 226 -0.90 -11.84 30.87
C PRO A 226 0.62 -12.00 30.68
N SER A 227 1.29 -12.74 31.56
CA SER A 227 2.73 -13.02 31.47
C SER A 227 3.15 -13.93 30.30
N SER A 228 2.18 -14.50 29.58
CA SER A 228 2.42 -15.29 28.37
C SER A 228 2.24 -14.48 27.08
N LEU A 229 1.93 -13.18 27.18
CA LEU A 229 1.80 -12.28 26.05
C LEU A 229 3.17 -11.66 25.72
N ASP A 230 3.69 -11.95 24.53
CA ASP A 230 4.91 -11.32 24.02
C ASP A 230 4.60 -9.97 23.39
N VAL A 231 4.43 -8.98 24.26
CA VAL A 231 4.13 -7.60 23.90
C VAL A 231 5.32 -6.74 24.26
N LEU A 232 6.02 -6.24 23.23
CA LEU A 232 7.03 -5.20 23.38
C LEU A 232 6.43 -3.86 22.94
N VAL A 233 6.20 -2.95 23.87
CA VAL A 233 5.76 -1.58 23.57
C VAL A 233 6.91 -0.61 23.77
N ILE A 234 7.26 0.11 22.70
CA ILE A 234 8.37 1.07 22.71
C ILE A 234 7.83 2.50 22.77
N PHE A 235 8.24 3.25 23.82
CA PHE A 235 7.78 4.60 24.08
C PHE A 235 8.82 5.69 23.79
N ARG A 236 8.33 6.88 23.41
CA ARG A 236 9.15 8.09 23.32
C ARG A 236 9.34 8.69 24.72
N GLN A 237 10.59 8.94 25.12
CA GLN A 237 10.95 9.57 26.42
C GLN A 237 10.23 10.89 26.76
N SER A 238 9.59 11.55 25.79
CA SER A 238 8.90 12.83 26.00
C SER A 238 7.41 12.73 26.36
N ALA A 239 6.83 11.52 26.42
CA ALA A 239 5.44 11.34 26.84
C ALA A 239 5.42 11.12 28.37
N ASN A 240 4.87 12.08 29.11
CA ASN A 240 4.72 11.97 30.57
C ASN A 240 4.03 10.65 30.96
N SER A 241 4.59 10.05 32.00
CA SER A 241 4.19 8.85 32.75
C SER A 241 2.75 8.90 33.28
N GLY A 242 1.76 8.78 32.41
CA GLY A 242 0.36 8.55 32.77
C GLY A 242 -0.05 7.14 32.39
N SER A 243 -0.78 6.44 33.28
CA SER A 243 -1.23 5.05 33.10
C SER A 243 -1.67 4.75 31.66
N PHE A 244 -1.06 3.74 31.06
CA PHE A 244 -1.28 3.39 29.66
C PHE A 244 -2.68 2.81 29.46
N ARG A 245 -3.51 3.51 28.68
CA ARG A 245 -4.87 3.05 28.36
C ARG A 245 -4.89 1.76 27.52
N ASP A 246 -3.79 1.47 26.81
CA ASP A 246 -3.70 0.35 25.88
C ASP A 246 -3.58 -1.02 26.59
N PHE A 247 -3.22 -1.04 27.89
CA PHE A 247 -3.11 -2.24 28.73
C PHE A 247 -4.27 -2.42 29.71
N ILE A 248 -5.33 -1.64 29.55
CA ILE A 248 -6.54 -1.81 30.36
C ILE A 248 -7.27 -3.07 29.92
N VAL A 249 -7.57 -3.92 30.89
CA VAL A 249 -8.33 -5.16 30.74
C VAL A 249 -9.53 -5.10 31.68
N ARG A 250 -10.69 -5.53 31.16
CA ARG A 250 -11.92 -5.69 31.93
C ARG A 250 -12.30 -7.15 32.00
N ARG A 251 -12.18 -7.75 33.19
CA ARG A 251 -12.46 -9.16 33.45
C ARG A 251 -13.81 -9.60 32.88
N ASP A 252 -14.88 -8.86 33.20
CA ASP A 252 -16.25 -9.22 32.79
C ASP A 252 -16.42 -9.19 31.26
N LYS A 253 -15.67 -8.30 30.58
CA LYS A 253 -15.71 -8.20 29.13
C LYS A 253 -14.98 -9.38 28.47
N VAL A 254 -13.82 -9.77 29.00
CA VAL A 254 -13.09 -10.97 28.57
C VAL A 254 -13.92 -12.23 28.78
N ALA A 255 -14.54 -12.39 29.96
CA ALA A 255 -15.39 -13.52 30.28
C ALA A 255 -16.59 -13.62 29.32
N SER A 256 -17.32 -12.52 29.14
CA SER A 256 -18.48 -12.45 28.25
C SER A 256 -18.12 -12.80 26.80
N ALA A 257 -16.99 -12.29 26.31
CA ALA A 257 -16.46 -12.61 24.98
C ALA A 257 -16.16 -14.12 24.82
N LEU A 258 -15.51 -14.75 25.81
CA LEU A 258 -15.19 -16.18 25.76
C LEU A 258 -16.42 -17.07 25.82
N TYR A 259 -17.39 -16.76 26.68
CA TYR A 259 -18.65 -17.51 26.73
C TYR A 259 -19.40 -17.42 25.41
N TRP A 260 -19.48 -16.22 24.82
CA TRP A 260 -20.12 -16.01 23.54
C TRP A 260 -19.41 -16.76 22.41
N LEU A 261 -18.07 -16.67 22.33
CA LEU A 261 -17.26 -17.37 21.33
C LEU A 261 -17.42 -18.89 21.46
N LYS A 262 -17.38 -19.43 22.68
CA LYS A 262 -17.57 -20.86 22.92
C LYS A 262 -18.92 -21.37 22.41
N ALA A 263 -19.97 -20.56 22.52
CA ALA A 263 -21.30 -20.92 22.06
C ALA A 263 -21.51 -20.73 20.54
N ASN A 264 -20.83 -19.75 19.91
CA ASN A 264 -21.20 -19.27 18.57
C ASN A 264 -20.10 -19.38 17.51
N ASN A 265 -18.84 -19.62 17.90
CA ASN A 265 -17.71 -19.73 16.98
C ASN A 265 -17.28 -21.19 16.80
N ILE A 266 -17.25 -21.65 15.55
CA ILE A 266 -16.93 -23.06 15.21
C ILE A 266 -15.57 -23.52 15.73
N TYR A 267 -14.61 -22.60 15.88
CA TYR A 267 -13.27 -22.92 16.36
C TYR A 267 -13.14 -22.84 17.88
N TYR A 268 -14.07 -22.21 18.58
CA TYR A 268 -14.03 -22.03 20.04
C TYR A 268 -14.93 -23.03 20.79
N ALA A 269 -15.73 -23.83 20.09
CA ALA A 269 -16.69 -24.76 20.69
C ALA A 269 -16.07 -25.72 21.74
N LYS A 270 -14.78 -26.05 21.59
CA LYS A 270 -14.05 -27.01 22.44
C LYS A 270 -13.10 -26.36 23.46
N ILE A 271 -13.09 -25.04 23.60
CA ILE A 271 -12.22 -24.39 24.59
C ILE A 271 -12.67 -24.72 26.01
N THR A 272 -11.73 -24.81 26.93
CA THR A 272 -11.89 -24.75 28.39
C THR A 272 -11.68 -23.31 28.82
N ILE A 273 -12.65 -22.75 29.55
CA ILE A 273 -12.53 -21.41 30.13
C ILE A 273 -11.84 -21.57 31.50
N ASP A 274 -10.67 -20.96 31.66
CA ASP A 274 -9.87 -20.99 32.87
C ASP A 274 -10.32 -19.90 33.84
N ASN A 275 -11.07 -20.31 34.87
CA ASN A 275 -11.58 -19.38 35.87
C ASN A 275 -10.47 -18.83 36.78
N GLU A 276 -9.37 -19.56 37.00
CA GLU A 276 -8.27 -19.07 37.85
C GLU A 276 -7.57 -17.88 37.19
N ILE A 277 -7.34 -17.95 35.87
CA ILE A 277 -6.78 -16.83 35.11
C ILE A 277 -7.80 -15.69 34.99
N LEU A 278 -9.09 -15.97 34.77
CA LEU A 278 -10.10 -14.91 34.78
C LEU A 278 -10.13 -14.16 36.11
N GLU A 279 -10.06 -14.87 37.23
CA GLU A 279 -10.05 -14.28 38.56
C GLU A 279 -8.78 -13.47 38.87
N SER A 280 -7.67 -13.74 38.17
CA SER A 280 -6.43 -12.96 38.30
C SER A 280 -6.45 -11.65 37.51
N LEU A 281 -7.28 -11.51 36.47
CA LEU A 281 -7.42 -10.28 35.68
C LEU A 281 -8.12 -9.18 36.48
N PRO A 282 -7.79 -7.88 36.35
CA PRO A 282 -8.50 -6.81 37.05
C PRO A 282 -9.96 -6.66 36.58
N THR A 283 -10.86 -6.22 37.47
CA THR A 283 -12.27 -5.92 37.11
C THR A 283 -12.34 -4.85 36.01
N ASP A 284 -11.58 -3.78 36.18
CA ASP A 284 -11.25 -2.77 35.17
C ASP A 284 -9.93 -2.12 35.61
N GLY A 285 -8.83 -2.44 34.93
CA GLY A 285 -7.51 -1.97 35.35
C GLY A 285 -6.38 -2.38 34.42
N THR A 286 -5.19 -1.85 34.68
CA THR A 286 -3.98 -2.16 33.90
C THR A 286 -3.40 -3.52 34.27
N ILE A 287 -2.86 -4.23 33.29
CA ILE A 287 -2.04 -5.46 33.48
C ILE A 287 -0.57 -5.24 33.12
N GLU A 288 -0.12 -3.99 33.06
CA GLU A 288 1.25 -3.62 32.68
C GLU A 288 2.32 -4.36 33.50
N ASP A 289 2.15 -4.45 34.83
CA ASP A 289 3.10 -5.12 35.72
C ASP A 289 3.15 -6.65 35.52
N GLN A 290 2.20 -7.22 34.77
CA GLN A 290 2.11 -8.67 34.51
C GLN A 290 2.71 -9.06 33.16
N ILE A 291 3.18 -8.10 32.35
CA ILE A 291 3.73 -8.34 31.00
C ILE A 291 5.27 -8.40 31.05
N PRO A 292 5.93 -9.41 30.43
CA PRO A 292 7.36 -9.66 30.64
C PRO A 292 8.32 -8.58 30.12
N ASP A 293 7.97 -7.88 29.02
CA ASP A 293 8.89 -7.01 28.25
C ASP A 293 8.38 -5.55 28.11
N ASN A 294 8.05 -4.90 29.22
CA ASN A 294 7.72 -3.45 29.23
C ASN A 294 8.99 -2.58 29.35
N GLU A 295 9.75 -2.40 28.25
CA GLU A 295 10.90 -1.48 28.22
C GLU A 295 10.62 -0.12 27.53
N ILE A 296 11.01 0.98 28.18
CA ILE A 296 11.01 2.34 27.59
C ILE A 296 12.30 2.55 26.78
N ILE A 297 12.22 2.57 25.45
CA ILE A 297 13.38 2.77 24.56
C ILE A 297 13.23 4.06 23.73
N ALA A 298 14.22 4.97 23.81
CA ALA A 298 14.23 6.21 23.04
C ALA A 298 14.32 5.98 21.51
N GLU A 299 13.56 6.77 20.72
CA GLU A 299 13.46 6.68 19.24
C GLU A 299 14.82 6.53 18.52
N ASP A 300 15.83 7.26 18.97
CA ASP A 300 17.16 7.32 18.31
C ASP A 300 17.94 6.00 18.42
N ARG A 301 17.61 5.15 19.41
CA ARG A 301 18.20 3.80 19.56
C ARG A 301 17.53 2.76 18.66
N ILE A 302 16.25 2.91 18.31
CA ILE A 302 15.47 1.95 17.49
C ILE A 302 15.90 1.96 16.01
N GLN A 303 16.40 3.11 15.53
CA GLN A 303 16.94 3.19 14.15
C GLN A 303 18.29 2.49 13.99
N ASN A 304 19.02 2.25 15.09
CA ASN A 304 20.40 1.77 15.09
C ASN A 304 20.59 0.39 15.76
N GLU A 305 19.76 0.00 16.74
CA GLU A 305 19.86 -1.29 17.42
C GLU A 305 18.83 -2.29 16.86
N HIS A 306 19.30 -3.28 16.12
CA HIS A 306 18.55 -4.53 15.87
C HIS A 306 18.64 -5.37 17.15
N ARG A 307 17.80 -5.09 18.15
CA ARG A 307 17.60 -6.06 19.23
C ARG A 307 16.74 -7.19 18.67
N PRO A 308 17.24 -8.43 18.59
CA PRO A 308 16.40 -9.57 18.29
C PRO A 308 15.37 -9.66 19.42
N ILE A 309 14.09 -9.50 19.11
CA ILE A 309 13.04 -9.91 20.05
C ILE A 309 13.25 -11.41 20.25
N ALA A 310 13.49 -11.83 21.49
CA ALA A 310 13.59 -13.25 21.80
C ALA A 310 12.24 -13.87 21.44
N TRP A 311 12.25 -14.83 20.52
CA TRP A 311 11.02 -15.46 20.08
C TRP A 311 10.42 -16.25 21.23
N PRO A 312 9.10 -16.16 21.46
CA PRO A 312 8.49 -16.94 22.52
C PRO A 312 8.66 -18.42 22.28
N HIS A 313 9.33 -19.09 23.21
CA HIS A 313 9.44 -20.54 23.24
C HIS A 313 8.13 -21.11 23.80
N ILE A 314 7.14 -21.30 22.93
CA ILE A 314 5.86 -21.91 23.33
C ILE A 314 5.96 -23.45 23.28
N ASN A 315 6.55 -24.06 22.23
CA ASN A 315 6.90 -25.51 22.07
C ASN A 315 7.65 -25.77 20.69
N ASP A 316 7.97 -27.02 20.27
CA ASP A 316 8.75 -27.45 19.06
C ASP A 316 8.14 -27.66 17.59
N ASN A 317 6.86 -27.99 17.32
CA ASN A 317 6.19 -28.30 16.02
C ASN A 317 5.12 -27.30 15.45
N PRO A 318 5.17 -26.80 14.20
CA PRO A 318 4.64 -25.46 13.94
C PRO A 318 3.31 -25.35 13.08
N ILE A 319 2.40 -24.37 13.30
CA ILE A 319 1.11 -24.19 12.52
C ILE A 319 1.34 -23.81 11.04
N ASN A 320 0.79 -24.61 10.11
CA ASN A 320 0.88 -24.34 8.67
C ASN A 320 -0.19 -23.35 8.15
N GLU A 321 0.17 -22.08 7.96
CA GLU A 321 -0.71 -21.01 7.41
C GLU A 321 -1.26 -21.26 5.98
N PHE A 322 -0.70 -22.21 5.23
CA PHE A 322 -1.19 -22.59 3.90
C PHE A 322 -2.33 -23.59 3.95
N ARG A 323 -2.41 -24.39 5.02
CA ARG A 323 -3.28 -25.56 5.09
C ARG A 323 -4.25 -25.55 6.26
N THR A 324 -3.93 -24.86 7.36
CA THR A 324 -4.74 -24.89 8.58
C THR A 324 -6.00 -24.03 8.43
N PRO A 325 -7.21 -24.62 8.38
CA PRO A 325 -8.46 -23.87 8.37
C PRO A 325 -8.67 -23.13 9.69
N GLY A 326 -9.16 -21.89 9.63
CA GLY A 326 -9.52 -21.12 10.83
C GLY A 326 -8.38 -20.36 11.49
N TYR A 327 -7.14 -20.48 10.99
CA TYR A 327 -6.00 -19.84 11.65
C TYR A 327 -6.13 -18.30 11.69
N ILE A 328 -6.75 -17.67 10.68
CA ILE A 328 -6.97 -16.21 10.67
C ILE A 328 -8.13 -15.87 11.61
N ALA A 329 -9.22 -16.65 11.57
CA ALA A 329 -10.36 -16.45 12.47
C ALA A 329 -9.97 -16.58 13.95
N CYS A 330 -9.12 -17.55 14.28
CA CYS A 330 -8.56 -17.76 15.61
C CYS A 330 -7.53 -16.71 16.04
N ALA A 331 -6.93 -15.99 15.08
CA ALA A 331 -6.00 -14.90 15.33
C ALA A 331 -6.70 -13.55 15.57
N PHE A 332 -7.89 -13.37 14.99
CA PHE A 332 -8.67 -12.14 15.05
C PHE A 332 -10.14 -12.44 15.36
N PRO A 333 -10.46 -13.01 16.53
CA PRO A 333 -11.81 -13.49 16.86
C PRO A 333 -12.87 -12.40 16.83
N MET A 334 -12.52 -11.12 17.08
CA MET A 334 -13.43 -9.99 16.94
C MET A 334 -13.87 -9.79 15.48
N LEU A 335 -12.97 -10.02 14.53
CA LEU A 335 -13.24 -9.82 13.11
C LEU A 335 -14.02 -10.96 12.48
N TYR A 336 -13.89 -12.17 13.03
CA TYR A 336 -14.51 -13.41 12.57
C TYR A 336 -15.36 -14.06 13.68
N PRO A 337 -16.45 -13.41 14.13
CA PRO A 337 -17.18 -13.80 15.34
C PRO A 337 -17.68 -15.24 15.29
N THR A 338 -18.16 -15.72 14.14
CA THR A 338 -18.65 -17.11 13.97
C THR A 338 -17.60 -18.08 13.46
N GLY A 339 -16.41 -17.59 13.08
CA GLY A 339 -15.38 -18.35 12.35
C GLY A 339 -15.66 -18.50 10.84
N CYS A 340 -16.79 -17.99 10.34
CA CYS A 340 -17.07 -17.94 8.90
C CYS A 340 -16.11 -16.99 8.17
N ALA A 341 -16.01 -17.16 6.86
CA ALA A 341 -15.17 -16.36 5.99
C ALA A 341 -13.66 -16.41 6.27
N ASP A 342 -13.12 -17.41 6.98
CA ASP A 342 -11.66 -17.62 7.06
C ASP A 342 -11.10 -18.08 5.70
N LEU A 343 -9.97 -17.52 5.26
CA LEU A 343 -9.37 -17.78 3.95
C LEU A 343 -9.24 -19.27 3.61
N ARG A 344 -8.94 -20.10 4.61
CA ARG A 344 -8.67 -21.54 4.47
C ARG A 344 -9.89 -22.41 4.76
N SER A 345 -11.04 -21.81 5.11
CA SER A 345 -12.30 -22.56 5.22
C SER A 345 -12.68 -23.22 3.90
N GLU A 346 -13.35 -24.37 4.00
CA GLU A 346 -13.99 -25.02 2.86
C GLU A 346 -15.03 -24.09 2.22
N ARG A 347 -15.04 -24.07 0.89
CA ARG A 347 -15.90 -23.23 0.06
C ARG A 347 -16.11 -23.86 -1.30
N ILE A 348 -17.25 -23.58 -1.92
CA ILE A 348 -17.63 -24.15 -3.23
C ILE A 348 -16.80 -23.49 -4.35
N ARG A 349 -16.51 -22.20 -4.21
CA ARG A 349 -15.73 -21.41 -5.16
C ARG A 349 -14.46 -20.92 -4.47
N ASP A 350 -13.32 -21.29 -5.02
CA ASP A 350 -12.02 -20.81 -4.54
C ASP A 350 -11.85 -19.30 -4.76
N ILE A 351 -11.08 -18.69 -3.86
CA ILE A 351 -10.77 -17.25 -3.86
C ILE A 351 -9.27 -17.09 -3.68
N SER A 352 -8.65 -16.23 -4.48
CA SER A 352 -7.24 -15.93 -4.32
C SER A 352 -7.00 -15.09 -3.04
N PRO A 353 -5.89 -15.33 -2.32
CA PRO A 353 -5.50 -14.53 -1.15
C PRO A 353 -5.62 -13.00 -1.32
N ALA A 354 -5.12 -12.46 -2.43
CA ALA A 354 -5.16 -11.02 -2.68
C ALA A 354 -6.61 -10.51 -2.82
N ALA A 355 -7.47 -11.28 -3.50
CA ALA A 355 -8.87 -10.91 -3.67
C ALA A 355 -9.66 -11.04 -2.36
N TYR A 356 -9.31 -12.01 -1.52
CA TYR A 356 -9.85 -12.21 -0.17
C TYR A 356 -9.56 -11.01 0.74
N PHE A 357 -8.28 -10.66 0.93
CA PHE A 357 -7.90 -9.55 1.82
C PHE A 357 -8.43 -8.22 1.31
N LYS A 358 -8.34 -7.95 0.00
CA LYS A 358 -8.92 -6.74 -0.60
C LYS A 358 -10.42 -6.67 -0.42
N HIS A 359 -11.12 -7.81 -0.37
CA HIS A 359 -12.55 -7.83 -0.13
C HIS A 359 -12.90 -7.48 1.31
N LEU A 360 -12.23 -8.10 2.29
CA LEU A 360 -12.48 -7.82 3.70
C LEU A 360 -12.06 -6.40 4.11
N LEU A 361 -10.99 -5.86 3.50
CA LEU A 361 -10.61 -4.45 3.65
C LEU A 361 -11.72 -3.47 3.20
N GLN A 362 -12.63 -3.91 2.33
CA GLN A 362 -13.76 -3.12 1.82
C GLN A 362 -15.11 -3.62 2.35
N TYR A 363 -15.10 -4.41 3.43
CA TYR A 363 -16.32 -4.96 4.02
C TYR A 363 -17.20 -3.86 4.64
N LYS A 364 -18.52 -4.08 4.67
CA LYS A 364 -19.56 -3.04 4.83
C LYS A 364 -19.41 -2.10 6.04
N ASP A 365 -18.83 -2.58 7.13
CA ASP A 365 -18.66 -1.84 8.40
C ASP A 365 -17.23 -1.30 8.60
N GLY A 366 -16.29 -1.65 7.72
CA GLY A 366 -14.89 -1.24 7.80
C GLY A 366 -14.09 -1.85 8.96
N ARG A 367 -14.61 -2.85 9.69
CA ARG A 367 -13.95 -3.41 10.89
C ARG A 367 -12.52 -3.91 10.60
N PHE A 368 -12.34 -4.62 9.49
CA PHE A 368 -11.04 -5.15 9.08
C PHE A 368 -10.03 -4.05 8.76
N ALA A 369 -10.48 -2.97 8.13
CA ALA A 369 -9.61 -1.89 7.70
C ALA A 369 -9.22 -0.94 8.86
N ARG A 370 -10.08 -0.85 9.89
CA ARG A 370 -9.84 -0.10 11.13
C ARG A 370 -8.96 -0.84 12.11
N HIS A 371 -8.96 -2.17 12.07
CA HIS A 371 -8.20 -3.00 12.99
C HIS A 371 -6.69 -2.73 12.89
N ASN A 372 -6.04 -2.50 14.04
CA ASN A 372 -4.65 -2.05 14.12
C ASN A 372 -3.66 -3.08 13.56
N ARG A 373 -3.88 -4.37 13.86
CA ARG A 373 -2.99 -5.48 13.48
C ARG A 373 -3.34 -6.15 12.14
N TRP A 374 -4.62 -6.48 11.92
CA TRP A 374 -5.09 -7.28 10.77
C TRP A 374 -4.62 -6.78 9.41
N ARG A 375 -4.62 -5.46 9.16
CA ARG A 375 -4.22 -4.90 7.86
C ARG A 375 -2.74 -5.15 7.52
N TYR A 376 -1.87 -5.12 8.51
CA TYR A 376 -0.44 -5.40 8.34
C TYR A 376 -0.20 -6.91 8.28
N PHE A 377 -0.96 -7.71 9.04
CA PHE A 377 -0.97 -9.16 8.89
C PHE A 377 -1.35 -9.55 7.45
N ALA A 378 -2.43 -8.98 6.90
CA ALA A 378 -2.88 -9.21 5.53
C ALA A 378 -1.82 -8.84 4.48
N LEU A 379 -1.21 -7.65 4.61
CA LEU A 379 -0.13 -7.20 3.73
C LEU A 379 1.06 -8.17 3.78
N ASN A 380 1.49 -8.51 4.99
CA ASN A 380 2.67 -9.33 5.14
C ASN A 380 2.45 -10.78 4.70
N SER A 381 1.32 -11.40 5.04
CA SER A 381 0.96 -12.73 4.53
C SER A 381 0.99 -12.77 3.00
N LEU A 382 0.48 -11.73 2.32
CA LEU A 382 0.58 -11.63 0.87
C LEU A 382 2.02 -11.53 0.35
N MET A 383 2.86 -10.72 1.00
CA MET A 383 4.26 -10.58 0.62
C MET A 383 5.04 -11.89 0.79
N GLN A 384 4.82 -12.61 1.89
CA GLN A 384 5.46 -13.89 2.17
C GLN A 384 5.03 -14.97 1.20
N TRP A 385 3.72 -15.09 0.96
CA TRP A 385 3.20 -16.08 0.02
C TRP A 385 3.71 -15.81 -1.39
N ARG A 386 3.85 -14.53 -1.77
CA ARG A 386 4.49 -14.17 -3.02
C ARG A 386 5.97 -14.53 -3.04
N ALA A 387 6.72 -14.25 -1.97
CA ALA A 387 8.14 -14.57 -1.88
C ALA A 387 8.41 -16.07 -2.02
N LEU A 388 7.58 -16.90 -1.38
CA LEU A 388 7.64 -18.36 -1.50
C LEU A 388 7.28 -18.83 -2.91
N GLN A 389 6.30 -18.21 -3.57
CA GLN A 389 5.98 -18.52 -4.97
C GLN A 389 7.12 -18.18 -5.93
N GLU A 390 7.73 -17.01 -5.80
CA GLU A 390 8.87 -16.59 -6.61
C GLU A 390 10.09 -17.50 -6.35
N GLY A 391 10.33 -17.88 -5.09
CA GLY A 391 11.36 -18.84 -4.71
C GLY A 391 11.16 -20.22 -5.36
N LYS A 392 9.92 -20.74 -5.37
CA LYS A 392 9.56 -21.99 -6.07
C LYS A 392 9.88 -21.93 -7.56
N ILE A 393 9.64 -20.78 -8.20
CA ILE A 393 9.92 -20.58 -9.62
C ILE A 393 11.43 -20.59 -9.88
N TYR A 394 12.22 -19.92 -9.03
CA TYR A 394 13.68 -19.89 -9.15
C TYR A 394 14.28 -21.29 -9.13
N ILE A 395 13.95 -22.10 -8.12
CA ILE A 395 14.50 -23.46 -8.00
C ILE A 395 14.19 -24.25 -9.27
N LYS A 396 12.94 -24.22 -9.71
CA LYS A 396 12.50 -24.95 -10.90
C LYS A 396 13.21 -24.51 -12.19
N GLN A 397 13.55 -23.22 -12.32
CA GLN A 397 14.17 -22.70 -13.54
C GLN A 397 15.68 -22.95 -13.58
N GLN A 398 16.36 -22.82 -12.44
CA GLN A 398 17.83 -22.75 -12.40
C GLN A 398 18.52 -24.02 -11.91
N LEU A 399 17.80 -24.93 -11.24
CA LEU A 399 18.36 -26.15 -10.64
C LEU A 399 17.76 -27.43 -11.24
N GLY A 400 16.81 -27.33 -12.18
CA GLY A 400 16.07 -28.49 -12.68
C GLY A 400 15.05 -29.03 -11.66
N ASP A 401 14.59 -30.28 -11.85
CA ASP A 401 13.70 -30.96 -10.89
C ASP A 401 14.46 -31.51 -9.66
N GLU A 402 15.78 -31.29 -9.56
CA GLU A 402 16.57 -31.59 -8.36
C GLU A 402 16.24 -30.54 -7.28
N GLN A 403 15.40 -30.94 -6.34
CA GLN A 403 15.04 -30.12 -5.18
C GLN A 403 16.24 -30.03 -4.25
N LEU A 404 16.88 -28.86 -4.16
CA LEU A 404 17.89 -28.62 -3.13
C LEU A 404 17.29 -28.79 -1.73
N THR A 405 17.93 -29.58 -0.89
CA THR A 405 17.63 -29.71 0.54
C THR A 405 18.14 -28.51 1.32
N VAL A 406 17.61 -28.29 2.53
CA VAL A 406 18.13 -27.25 3.44
C VAL A 406 19.63 -27.47 3.69
N GLN A 407 20.05 -28.73 3.82
CA GLN A 407 21.44 -29.12 3.99
C GLN A 407 22.32 -28.69 2.82
N GLU A 408 21.91 -28.91 1.57
CA GLU A 408 22.71 -28.52 0.40
C GLU A 408 22.86 -27.00 0.31
N ILE A 409 21.83 -26.22 0.67
CA ILE A 409 21.93 -24.76 0.74
C ILE A 409 22.88 -24.32 1.87
N GLN A 410 22.82 -24.96 3.03
CA GLN A 410 23.75 -24.71 4.14
C GLN A 410 25.20 -25.03 3.74
N GLU A 411 25.43 -26.14 3.03
CA GLU A 411 26.75 -26.55 2.54
C GLU A 411 27.30 -25.57 1.51
N MET A 412 26.47 -25.07 0.58
CA MET A 412 26.87 -24.02 -0.37
C MET A 412 27.29 -22.72 0.34
N ILE A 413 26.56 -22.32 1.39
CA ILE A 413 26.92 -21.15 2.21
C ILE A 413 28.22 -21.40 2.98
N ALA A 414 28.38 -22.59 3.58
CA ALA A 414 29.56 -22.99 4.34
C ALA A 414 30.82 -23.07 3.46
N GLN A 415 30.69 -23.43 2.18
CA GLN A 415 31.75 -23.44 1.19
C GLN A 415 32.12 -22.04 0.67
N GLY A 416 31.49 -20.98 1.19
CA GLY A 416 31.87 -19.59 0.93
C GLY A 416 31.08 -18.89 -0.18
N ASP A 417 29.98 -19.47 -0.67
CA ASP A 417 29.13 -18.84 -1.68
C ASP A 417 28.31 -17.68 -1.08
N LYS A 418 28.92 -16.50 -1.07
CA LYS A 418 28.29 -15.26 -0.58
C LYS A 418 27.17 -14.74 -1.48
N HIS A 419 26.97 -15.33 -2.67
CA HIS A 419 26.06 -14.83 -3.69
C HIS A 419 24.80 -15.68 -3.86
N ILE A 420 24.61 -16.74 -3.07
CA ILE A 420 23.38 -17.54 -3.10
C ILE A 420 22.15 -16.71 -2.71
N ALA A 421 22.28 -15.90 -1.65
CA ALA A 421 21.25 -14.95 -1.23
C ALA A 421 20.99 -13.90 -2.33
N ASP A 422 22.04 -13.36 -2.96
CA ASP A 422 21.92 -12.42 -4.07
C ASP A 422 21.23 -13.03 -5.31
N ARG A 423 21.48 -14.31 -5.60
CA ARG A 423 20.86 -15.04 -6.74
C ARG A 423 19.38 -15.34 -6.47
N ILE A 424 19.03 -15.77 -5.26
CA ILE A 424 17.63 -15.90 -4.81
C ILE A 424 16.95 -14.53 -4.86
N MET A 425 17.65 -13.48 -4.41
CA MET A 425 17.16 -12.10 -4.42
C MET A 425 16.92 -11.53 -5.82
N ARG A 426 17.59 -11.97 -6.89
CA ARG A 426 17.28 -11.50 -8.26
C ARG A 426 15.83 -11.73 -8.66
N TYR A 427 15.12 -12.67 -8.02
CA TYR A 427 13.69 -12.93 -8.21
C TYR A 427 12.78 -12.11 -7.29
N GLY A 428 13.35 -11.33 -6.37
CA GLY A 428 12.65 -10.36 -5.54
C GLY A 428 12.08 -9.16 -6.31
N GLU A 429 12.34 -9.03 -7.61
CA GLU A 429 11.66 -8.02 -8.44
C GLU A 429 10.13 -8.16 -8.40
N GLY A 430 9.61 -9.39 -8.31
CA GLY A 430 8.17 -9.63 -8.13
C GLY A 430 7.62 -9.20 -6.77
N LEU A 431 8.49 -8.91 -5.80
CA LEU A 431 8.12 -8.42 -4.47
C LEU A 431 8.11 -6.90 -4.47
N ARG A 432 6.92 -6.33 -4.69
CA ARG A 432 6.68 -4.89 -4.65
C ARG A 432 7.25 -4.29 -3.36
N GLU A 433 7.80 -3.08 -3.47
CA GLU A 433 8.48 -2.33 -2.40
C GLU A 433 9.83 -2.90 -1.91
N SER A 434 10.23 -4.09 -2.37
CA SER A 434 11.57 -4.61 -2.06
C SER A 434 12.69 -3.76 -2.70
N ARG A 435 13.91 -3.89 -2.16
CA ARG A 435 15.09 -3.24 -2.74
C ARG A 435 15.28 -3.62 -4.21
N GLN A 436 15.01 -4.87 -4.57
CA GLN A 436 15.19 -5.41 -5.93
C GLN A 436 14.12 -4.89 -6.87
N PHE A 437 12.86 -4.82 -6.43
CA PHE A 437 11.79 -4.14 -7.16
C PHE A 437 12.19 -2.70 -7.47
N TRP A 438 12.64 -1.94 -6.48
CA TRP A 438 13.06 -0.55 -6.69
C TRP A 438 14.30 -0.41 -7.57
N MET A 439 15.26 -1.33 -7.49
CA MET A 439 16.39 -1.39 -8.42
C MET A 439 15.96 -1.66 -9.87
N ALA A 440 14.97 -2.54 -10.08
CA ALA A 440 14.43 -2.80 -11.40
C ALA A 440 13.67 -1.59 -11.95
N ARG A 441 12.76 -1.00 -11.16
CA ARG A 441 12.05 0.24 -11.54
C ARG A 441 13.02 1.40 -11.81
N ARG A 442 14.15 1.47 -11.09
CA ARG A 442 15.24 2.44 -11.37
C ARG A 442 15.81 2.25 -12.76
N ARG A 443 16.14 1.00 -13.13
CA ARG A 443 16.75 0.68 -14.44
C ARG A 443 15.78 1.03 -15.55
N GLU A 444 14.53 0.60 -15.44
CA GLU A 444 13.48 0.94 -16.41
C GLU A 444 13.33 2.45 -16.57
N LEU A 445 13.22 3.20 -15.48
CA LEU A 445 13.07 4.66 -15.54
C LEU A 445 14.33 5.34 -16.12
N SER A 446 15.52 4.87 -15.76
CA SER A 446 16.77 5.35 -16.36
C SER A 446 16.78 5.12 -17.87
N ASP A 447 16.39 3.93 -18.33
CA ASP A 447 16.43 3.59 -19.75
C ASP A 447 15.34 4.33 -20.53
N MET A 448 14.15 4.51 -19.93
CA MET A 448 13.10 5.41 -20.44
C MET A 448 13.65 6.82 -20.65
N ILE A 449 14.29 7.43 -19.65
CA ILE A 449 14.85 8.79 -19.76
C ILE A 449 15.94 8.88 -20.83
N LYS A 450 16.82 7.88 -20.95
CA LYS A 450 17.85 7.86 -22.00
C LYS A 450 17.24 7.79 -23.40
N GLN A 451 16.12 7.08 -23.58
CA GLN A 451 15.45 6.95 -24.87
C GLN A 451 14.67 8.20 -25.24
N ILE A 452 13.90 8.76 -24.31
CA ILE A 452 13.05 9.93 -24.59
C ILE A 452 13.81 11.27 -24.55
N GLY A 453 15.01 11.28 -23.95
CA GLY A 453 15.85 12.48 -23.77
C GLY A 453 15.39 13.39 -22.62
N SER A 454 16.17 14.44 -22.34
CA SER A 454 15.85 15.42 -21.28
C SER A 454 14.95 16.57 -21.74
N ARG A 455 14.68 16.67 -23.05
CA ARG A 455 13.87 17.73 -23.64
C ARG A 455 12.44 17.70 -23.08
N GLY A 456 12.02 18.82 -22.48
CA GLY A 456 10.68 18.98 -21.92
C GLY A 456 10.42 18.20 -20.63
N LEU A 457 11.46 17.64 -19.98
CA LEU A 457 11.26 16.93 -18.73
C LEU A 457 11.00 17.91 -17.57
N VAL A 458 9.99 17.59 -16.78
CA VAL A 458 9.68 18.27 -15.51
C VAL A 458 9.56 17.27 -14.39
N PHE A 459 10.07 17.63 -13.23
CA PHE A 459 9.83 16.94 -11.97
C PHE A 459 8.64 17.58 -11.24
N PHE A 460 7.71 16.77 -10.73
CA PHE A 460 6.60 17.24 -9.92
C PHE A 460 6.44 16.45 -8.61
N THR A 461 5.94 17.11 -7.58
CA THR A 461 5.45 16.47 -6.36
C THR A 461 4.05 16.94 -5.97
N PHE A 462 3.35 16.05 -5.28
CA PHE A 462 2.04 16.32 -4.71
C PHE A 462 1.96 15.77 -3.29
N SER A 463 1.78 16.62 -2.28
CA SER A 463 1.61 16.19 -0.88
C SER A 463 0.14 16.03 -0.50
N ALA A 464 -0.15 15.26 0.55
CA ALA A 464 -1.49 15.20 1.12
C ALA A 464 -1.72 16.34 2.14
N ALA A 465 -2.84 17.06 1.98
CA ALA A 465 -3.45 17.87 3.03
C ALA A 465 -4.65 17.11 3.63
N ASP A 466 -4.38 15.87 4.04
CA ASP A 466 -5.33 14.87 4.56
C ASP A 466 -6.22 15.36 5.71
N LEU A 467 -5.76 16.31 6.53
CA LEU A 467 -6.53 16.93 7.62
C LEU A 467 -7.37 18.15 7.21
N HIS A 468 -7.29 18.57 5.94
CA HIS A 468 -7.92 19.81 5.49
C HIS A 468 -8.89 19.60 4.34
N TRP A 469 -8.81 18.50 3.60
CA TRP A 469 -9.69 18.24 2.45
C TRP A 469 -11.11 17.81 2.88
N PRO A 470 -12.13 18.66 2.70
CA PRO A 470 -13.49 18.32 3.12
C PRO A 470 -14.04 17.08 2.42
N GLU A 471 -13.75 16.91 1.13
CA GLU A 471 -14.25 15.81 0.30
C GLU A 471 -13.71 14.46 0.77
N LEU A 472 -12.50 14.44 1.35
CA LEU A 472 -11.95 13.24 1.99
C LEU A 472 -12.70 12.92 3.29
N HIS A 473 -12.97 13.92 4.12
CA HIS A 473 -13.65 13.72 5.40
C HIS A 473 -15.12 13.36 5.26
N ASP A 474 -15.78 13.81 4.19
CA ASP A 474 -17.15 13.41 3.84
C ASP A 474 -17.27 11.91 3.50
N LEU A 475 -16.15 11.23 3.18
CA LEU A 475 -16.10 9.77 2.98
C LEU A 475 -15.88 8.98 4.27
N MET A 476 -15.71 9.63 5.42
CA MET A 476 -15.46 8.97 6.70
C MET A 476 -16.64 9.24 7.66
N PRO A 477 -16.83 8.45 8.72
CA PRO A 477 -17.92 8.68 9.66
C PRO A 477 -17.89 10.11 10.22
N SER A 478 -19.03 10.79 10.14
CA SER A 478 -19.25 12.10 10.75
C SER A 478 -19.76 11.91 12.17
N ASN A 479 -19.26 12.70 13.12
CA ASN A 479 -20.05 12.99 14.32
C ASN A 479 -21.01 14.11 13.92
N GLU A 480 -22.29 13.80 13.84
CA GLU A 480 -23.31 14.84 13.92
C GLU A 480 -23.12 15.52 15.29
N ASN A 481 -22.94 16.85 15.31
CA ASN A 481 -23.13 17.76 16.48
C ASN A 481 -21.92 18.51 17.11
N SER A 482 -20.74 18.65 16.49
CA SER A 482 -19.77 19.66 17.00
C SER A 482 -19.52 20.82 16.02
N THR A 483 -19.83 22.03 16.47
CA THR A 483 -19.55 23.30 15.77
C THR A 483 -18.21 23.91 16.18
N GLU A 484 -17.53 23.34 17.17
CA GLU A 484 -16.23 23.84 17.65
C GLU A 484 -15.06 23.39 16.75
N GLU A 485 -14.24 24.34 16.30
CA GLU A 485 -13.14 24.07 15.36
C GLU A 485 -12.06 23.13 15.95
N THR A 486 -11.81 23.21 17.25
CA THR A 486 -10.84 22.36 17.95
C THR A 486 -11.29 20.90 17.99
N GLU A 487 -12.58 20.66 18.21
CA GLU A 487 -13.16 19.32 18.22
C GLU A 487 -13.20 18.73 16.81
N MET A 488 -13.57 19.53 15.81
CA MET A 488 -13.54 19.14 14.41
C MET A 488 -12.13 18.73 13.97
N THR A 489 -11.10 19.49 14.38
CA THR A 489 -9.70 19.16 14.06
C THR A 489 -9.29 17.83 14.69
N ARG A 490 -9.63 17.59 15.96
CA ARG A 490 -9.36 16.32 16.64
C ARG A 490 -10.08 15.15 15.96
N HIS A 491 -11.32 15.36 15.53
CA HIS A 491 -12.13 14.39 14.80
C HIS A 491 -11.48 14.04 13.45
N TYR A 492 -11.03 15.03 12.70
CA TYR A 492 -10.36 14.82 11.40
C TYR A 492 -9.08 14.01 11.55
N HIS A 493 -8.27 14.31 12.59
CA HIS A 493 -7.12 13.49 12.95
C HIS A 493 -7.50 12.03 13.22
N GLN A 494 -8.53 11.79 14.03
CA GLN A 494 -8.96 10.43 14.36
C GLN A 494 -9.50 9.69 13.12
N ASN A 495 -10.21 10.39 12.24
CA ASN A 495 -10.75 9.84 11.00
C ASN A 495 -9.65 9.34 10.07
N VAL A 496 -8.59 10.13 9.89
CA VAL A 496 -7.41 9.75 9.09
C VAL A 496 -6.69 8.53 9.69
N ILE A 497 -6.57 8.47 11.02
CA ILE A 497 -5.94 7.34 11.73
C ILE A 497 -6.76 6.06 11.61
N ASN A 498 -8.08 6.16 11.76
CA ASN A 498 -8.99 5.01 11.77
C ASN A 498 -9.29 4.49 10.36
N ASN A 499 -9.24 5.34 9.34
CA ASN A 499 -9.62 4.96 7.98
C ASN A 499 -8.47 5.15 6.97
N PRO A 500 -7.26 4.60 7.21
CA PRO A 500 -6.10 4.84 6.34
C PRO A 500 -6.30 4.27 4.93
N HIS A 501 -7.10 3.21 4.80
CA HIS A 501 -7.51 2.64 3.52
C HIS A 501 -8.34 3.60 2.66
N ILE A 502 -9.19 4.44 3.26
CA ILE A 502 -9.96 5.48 2.55
C ILE A 502 -9.02 6.63 2.17
N VAL A 503 -8.16 7.07 3.09
CA VAL A 503 -7.18 8.14 2.84
C VAL A 503 -6.24 7.78 1.68
N ALA A 504 -5.66 6.57 1.69
CA ALA A 504 -4.79 6.10 0.63
C ALA A 504 -5.51 5.99 -0.72
N TRP A 505 -6.73 5.44 -0.72
CA TRP A 505 -7.54 5.32 -1.93
C TRP A 505 -7.94 6.68 -2.48
N PHE A 506 -8.43 7.59 -1.64
CA PHE A 506 -8.87 8.93 -2.03
C PHE A 506 -7.70 9.70 -2.64
N PHE A 507 -6.52 9.65 -2.01
CA PHE A 507 -5.34 10.30 -2.53
C PHE A 507 -4.94 9.75 -3.91
N ASN A 508 -4.92 8.42 -4.07
CA ASN A 508 -4.66 7.80 -5.38
C ASN A 508 -5.68 8.26 -6.42
N LYS A 509 -6.98 8.21 -6.09
CA LYS A 509 -8.05 8.61 -6.99
C LYS A 509 -7.97 10.09 -7.35
N CYS A 510 -7.68 10.94 -6.37
CA CYS A 510 -7.48 12.38 -6.53
C CYS A 510 -6.32 12.66 -7.48
N PHE A 511 -5.16 12.05 -7.24
CA PHE A 511 -3.98 12.22 -8.08
C PHE A 511 -4.18 11.69 -9.50
N GLU A 512 -4.70 10.48 -9.68
CA GLU A 512 -4.95 9.92 -11.02
C GLU A 512 -5.96 10.76 -11.81
N THR A 513 -7.02 11.25 -11.16
CA THR A 513 -8.01 12.11 -11.81
C THR A 513 -7.39 13.46 -12.17
N PHE A 514 -6.57 14.05 -11.29
CA PHE A 514 -5.88 15.31 -11.57
C PHE A 514 -4.83 15.17 -12.69
N LEU A 515 -4.07 14.07 -12.69
CA LEU A 515 -3.09 13.76 -13.72
C LEU A 515 -3.78 13.63 -15.09
N ASN A 516 -4.88 12.87 -15.16
CA ASN A 516 -5.57 12.61 -16.41
C ASN A 516 -6.37 13.83 -16.90
N ASP A 517 -7.18 14.44 -16.04
CA ASP A 517 -8.13 15.49 -16.45
C ASP A 517 -7.49 16.89 -16.53
N VAL A 518 -6.33 17.10 -15.89
CA VAL A 518 -5.67 18.43 -15.83
C VAL A 518 -4.28 18.37 -16.43
N LEU A 519 -3.36 17.58 -15.85
CA LEU A 519 -1.94 17.67 -16.22
C LEU A 519 -1.66 17.16 -17.64
N LYS A 520 -2.22 16.00 -18.04
CA LYS A 520 -2.03 15.46 -19.39
C LYS A 520 -2.49 16.43 -20.47
N HIS A 521 -3.66 17.05 -20.28
CA HIS A 521 -4.21 17.98 -21.24
C HIS A 521 -3.45 19.31 -21.24
N ARG A 522 -3.22 19.89 -20.06
CA ARG A 522 -2.63 21.23 -19.97
C ARG A 522 -1.15 21.24 -20.34
N TRP A 523 -0.40 20.23 -19.93
CA TRP A 523 1.01 20.10 -20.27
C TRP A 523 1.26 19.30 -21.55
N ASN A 524 0.22 18.79 -22.21
CA ASN A 524 0.35 17.94 -23.39
C ASN A 524 1.41 16.84 -23.17
N LEU A 525 1.25 16.07 -22.09
CA LEU A 525 2.25 15.11 -21.64
C LEU A 525 2.39 13.98 -22.68
N GLU A 526 3.61 13.81 -23.20
CA GLU A 526 3.98 12.71 -24.10
C GLU A 526 4.22 11.42 -23.32
N ASP A 527 4.99 11.53 -22.24
CA ASP A 527 5.36 10.42 -21.35
C ASP A 527 5.34 10.88 -19.89
N TYR A 528 5.16 9.94 -18.96
CA TYR A 528 5.21 10.23 -17.53
C TYR A 528 5.52 9.00 -16.69
N TRP A 529 6.07 9.24 -15.51
CA TRP A 529 6.33 8.22 -14.50
C TRP A 529 6.11 8.80 -13.11
N TYR A 530 5.55 8.04 -12.17
CA TYR A 530 5.42 8.48 -10.78
C TYR A 530 5.44 7.34 -9.78
N ARG A 531 5.68 7.67 -8.52
CA ARG A 531 5.56 6.78 -7.36
C ARG A 531 4.86 7.45 -6.20
N PHE A 532 4.32 6.63 -5.30
CA PHE A 532 3.89 7.05 -3.98
C PHE A 532 5.03 6.83 -2.98
N GLU A 533 5.21 7.78 -2.08
CA GLU A 533 6.14 7.75 -0.95
C GLU A 533 5.38 8.15 0.31
N TRP A 534 5.55 7.41 1.40
CA TRP A 534 4.93 7.72 2.69
C TRP A 534 5.91 8.47 3.57
N GLN A 535 5.52 9.66 4.02
CA GLN A 535 6.33 10.49 4.90
C GLN A 535 6.37 9.89 6.32
N HIS A 536 7.28 10.37 7.18
CA HIS A 536 7.43 9.90 8.56
C HIS A 536 6.14 10.02 9.42
N ARG A 537 5.20 10.88 9.04
CA ARG A 537 3.89 11.01 9.69
C ARG A 537 2.81 10.08 9.12
N GLY A 538 3.17 9.28 8.12
CA GLY A 538 2.31 8.37 7.37
C GLY A 538 1.44 9.03 6.29
N SER A 539 1.55 10.35 6.09
CA SER A 539 0.93 11.03 4.94
C SER A 539 1.62 10.63 3.64
N VAL A 540 0.82 10.34 2.63
CA VAL A 540 1.28 9.98 1.28
C VAL A 540 1.74 11.21 0.50
N HIS A 541 2.70 10.99 -0.38
CA HIS A 541 3.30 11.98 -1.26
C HIS A 541 3.58 11.35 -2.63
N VAL A 542 3.33 12.09 -3.71
CA VAL A 542 3.73 11.66 -5.07
C VAL A 542 5.04 12.32 -5.44
N HIS A 543 5.94 11.53 -6.02
CA HIS A 543 7.07 12.01 -6.80
C HIS A 543 6.90 11.53 -8.24
N GLY A 544 7.03 12.42 -9.21
CA GLY A 544 6.93 12.02 -10.62
C GLY A 544 7.71 12.89 -11.58
N ILE A 545 7.87 12.38 -12.79
CA ILE A 545 8.48 13.04 -13.93
C ILE A 545 7.46 13.03 -15.07
N GLY A 546 7.32 14.14 -15.78
CA GLY A 546 6.52 14.25 -16.99
C GLY A 546 7.33 14.84 -18.14
N LYS A 547 7.08 14.37 -19.36
CA LYS A 547 7.65 14.91 -20.60
C LYS A 547 6.62 15.77 -21.31
N ILE A 548 6.88 17.06 -21.37
CA ILE A 548 6.05 18.05 -22.06
C ILE A 548 6.39 18.03 -23.55
N ARG A 549 5.38 17.83 -24.39
CA ARG A 549 5.55 17.83 -25.84
C ARG A 549 5.88 19.24 -26.36
N ASN A 550 6.68 19.30 -27.42
CA ASN A 550 7.08 20.54 -28.11
C ASN A 550 7.84 21.56 -27.22
N ALA A 551 8.44 21.13 -26.12
CA ALA A 551 9.34 22.00 -25.34
C ALA A 551 10.58 22.41 -26.17
N PRO A 552 11.21 23.57 -25.88
CA PRO A 552 12.49 23.93 -26.50
C PRO A 552 13.60 22.96 -26.04
N GLU A 553 14.64 22.86 -26.86
CA GLU A 553 15.84 22.09 -26.51
C GLU A 553 16.71 22.91 -25.54
N ILE A 554 17.12 22.28 -24.44
CA ILE A 554 17.93 22.92 -23.40
C ILE A 554 19.36 22.39 -23.54
N GLU A 555 20.14 23.06 -24.38
CA GLU A 555 21.56 22.77 -24.61
C GLU A 555 22.40 23.94 -24.09
N TRP A 556 23.02 23.76 -22.92
CA TRP A 556 23.70 24.83 -22.19
C TRP A 556 24.74 25.59 -23.03
N MET A 557 25.58 24.88 -23.80
CA MET A 557 26.62 25.51 -24.62
C MET A 557 26.02 26.44 -25.67
N ARG A 558 24.96 26.00 -26.35
CA ARG A 558 24.25 26.80 -27.35
C ARG A 558 23.51 27.98 -26.73
N MET A 559 22.85 27.77 -25.59
CA MET A 559 22.15 28.84 -24.86
C MET A 559 23.10 29.96 -24.43
N LYS A 560 24.33 29.61 -24.05
CA LYS A 560 25.35 30.59 -23.62
C LYS A 560 25.85 31.45 -24.78
N GLU A 561 25.84 30.91 -26.00
CA GLU A 561 26.37 31.59 -27.21
C GLU A 561 25.28 32.35 -28.00
N ASP A 562 24.01 32.02 -27.81
CA ASP A 562 22.87 32.60 -28.52
C ASP A 562 21.81 33.16 -27.57
N GLU A 563 21.78 34.49 -27.43
CA GLU A 563 20.82 35.21 -26.58
C GLU A 563 19.36 34.97 -26.98
N ASN A 564 19.07 34.72 -28.26
CA ASN A 564 17.70 34.45 -28.71
C ASN A 564 17.24 33.08 -28.22
N VAL A 565 18.11 32.07 -28.30
CA VAL A 565 17.85 30.72 -27.77
C VAL A 565 17.69 30.76 -26.26
N MET A 566 18.56 31.52 -25.56
CA MET A 566 18.40 31.75 -24.12
C MET A 566 17.03 32.37 -23.79
N GLY A 567 16.63 33.40 -24.54
CA GLY A 567 15.34 34.07 -24.38
C GLY A 567 14.15 33.12 -24.58
N GLU A 568 14.15 32.30 -25.63
CA GLU A 568 13.11 31.30 -25.89
C GLU A 568 12.99 30.29 -24.75
N VAL A 569 14.12 29.76 -24.27
CA VAL A 569 14.16 28.79 -23.16
C VAL A 569 13.67 29.44 -21.87
N VAL A 570 14.12 30.66 -21.54
CA VAL A 570 13.68 31.39 -20.34
C VAL A 570 12.17 31.65 -20.37
N MET A 571 11.63 32.11 -21.50
CA MET A 571 10.19 32.32 -21.68
C MET A 571 9.40 31.02 -21.46
N TYR A 572 9.90 29.90 -21.98
CA TYR A 572 9.30 28.59 -21.73
C TYR A 572 9.35 28.21 -20.24
N LEU A 573 10.48 28.40 -19.55
CA LEU A 573 10.62 28.07 -18.14
C LEU A 573 9.69 28.91 -17.25
N ASP A 574 9.59 30.21 -17.52
CA ASP A 574 8.66 31.13 -16.83
C ASP A 574 7.18 30.79 -17.10
N SER A 575 6.88 30.12 -18.21
CA SER A 575 5.54 29.60 -18.50
C SER A 575 5.15 28.40 -17.61
N LEU A 576 6.14 27.69 -17.05
CA LEU A 576 5.93 26.49 -16.23
C LEU A 576 5.91 26.77 -14.73
N VAL A 577 6.89 27.55 -14.26
CA VAL A 577 7.17 27.76 -12.84
C VAL A 577 7.31 29.23 -12.48
N THR A 578 7.02 29.56 -11.22
CA THR A 578 7.17 30.91 -10.68
C THR A 578 7.68 30.88 -9.24
N THR A 579 8.38 31.95 -8.86
CA THR A 579 8.68 32.27 -7.45
C THR A 579 8.22 33.69 -7.08
N ILE A 580 7.14 34.13 -7.73
CA ILE A 580 6.47 35.40 -7.42
C ILE A 580 5.36 35.18 -6.39
N ASN A 581 5.43 35.91 -5.29
CA ASN A 581 4.35 36.05 -4.31
C ASN A 581 3.51 37.29 -4.65
N PRO A 582 2.25 37.15 -5.11
CA PRO A 582 1.41 38.30 -5.46
C PRO A 582 0.94 39.11 -4.25
N GLY A 583 1.11 38.61 -3.03
CA GLY A 583 0.67 39.28 -1.80
C GLY A 583 1.53 38.91 -0.59
N LEU A 584 2.75 39.42 -0.54
CA LEU A 584 3.73 39.22 0.55
C LEU A 584 3.17 39.54 1.95
N ASN A 585 2.36 40.60 2.02
CA ASN A 585 1.78 41.14 3.25
C ASN A 585 0.28 40.88 3.33
N ALA A 586 -0.23 39.89 2.58
CA ALA A 586 -1.64 39.53 2.64
C ALA A 586 -2.01 39.08 4.06
N PRO A 587 -3.23 39.43 4.55
CA PRO A 587 -3.67 39.02 5.86
C PRO A 587 -3.80 37.50 5.95
N ILE A 588 -3.60 36.96 7.15
CA ILE A 588 -3.83 35.53 7.40
C ILE A 588 -5.34 35.27 7.22
N PRO A 589 -5.74 34.34 6.34
CA PRO A 589 -7.16 34.07 6.13
C PRO A 589 -7.78 33.45 7.39
N ASN A 590 -9.01 33.84 7.70
CA ASN A 590 -9.78 33.33 8.85
C ASN A 590 -10.00 31.82 8.79
N CYS A 591 -10.12 31.27 7.58
CA CYS A 591 -10.25 29.84 7.33
C CYS A 591 -9.01 29.31 6.62
N TYR A 592 -8.59 28.10 6.96
CA TYR A 592 -7.49 27.43 6.28
C TYR A 592 -7.86 27.22 4.79
N PRO A 593 -7.07 27.72 3.82
CA PRO A 593 -7.50 27.77 2.42
C PRO A 593 -7.81 26.39 1.82
N CYS A 594 -7.17 25.33 2.31
CA CYS A 594 -7.41 23.95 1.87
C CYS A 594 -8.72 23.34 2.41
N LYS A 595 -9.39 23.98 3.38
CA LYS A 595 -10.71 23.59 3.92
C LYS A 595 -11.89 24.16 3.12
N LYS A 596 -11.64 25.04 2.15
CA LYS A 596 -12.71 25.63 1.31
C LYS A 596 -13.42 24.54 0.52
N ARG A 597 -14.76 24.50 0.61
CA ARG A 597 -15.60 23.59 -0.16
C ARG A 597 -15.79 24.08 -1.58
N LEU A 598 -16.19 23.20 -2.50
CA LEU A 598 -16.43 23.51 -3.91
C LEU A 598 -17.20 24.82 -4.16
N ARG A 599 -18.27 25.07 -3.40
CA ARG A 599 -19.10 26.28 -3.50
C ARG A 599 -18.40 27.60 -3.13
N GLU A 600 -17.26 27.52 -2.43
CA GLU A 600 -16.48 28.66 -1.94
C GLU A 600 -15.25 28.95 -2.83
N LEU A 601 -14.95 28.05 -3.78
CA LEU A 601 -13.79 28.15 -4.66
C LEU A 601 -14.07 29.09 -5.82
N ARG A 602 -13.29 30.17 -5.91
CA ARG A 602 -13.39 31.20 -6.96
C ARG A 602 -12.25 31.18 -7.99
N ASP A 603 -11.16 30.45 -7.70
CA ASP A 603 -9.93 30.41 -8.51
C ASP A 603 -9.37 31.80 -8.88
N ASP A 604 -9.64 32.79 -8.03
CA ASP A 604 -9.22 34.17 -8.19
C ASP A 604 -7.79 34.39 -7.65
N LEU A 605 -7.30 35.63 -7.78
CA LEU A 605 -5.97 36.01 -7.28
C LEU A 605 -5.89 35.94 -5.75
N GLN A 606 -7.01 36.17 -5.06
CA GLN A 606 -7.07 36.12 -3.61
C GLN A 606 -6.87 34.68 -3.10
N ASP A 607 -7.57 33.71 -3.69
CA ASP A 607 -7.41 32.29 -3.36
C ASP A 607 -5.98 31.81 -3.65
N TYR A 608 -5.39 32.23 -4.77
CA TYR A 608 -3.99 31.93 -5.08
C TYR A 608 -3.04 32.51 -4.03
N THR A 609 -3.21 33.78 -3.66
CA THR A 609 -2.37 34.47 -2.66
C THR A 609 -2.42 33.77 -1.29
N GLU A 610 -3.61 33.34 -0.87
CA GLU A 610 -3.80 32.61 0.39
C GLU A 610 -3.09 31.25 0.35
N LEU A 611 -3.22 30.50 -0.75
CA LEU A 611 -2.55 29.21 -0.91
C LEU A 611 -1.03 29.33 -0.97
N VAL A 612 -0.50 30.30 -1.72
CA VAL A 612 0.95 30.52 -1.86
C VAL A 612 1.57 30.83 -0.51
N ASN A 613 1.02 31.80 0.22
CA ASN A 613 1.53 32.19 1.53
C ASN A 613 1.43 31.04 2.54
N LYS A 614 0.41 30.18 2.42
CA LYS A 614 0.20 29.09 3.37
C LYS A 614 1.02 27.84 3.06
N LEU A 615 1.16 27.48 1.79
CA LEU A 615 1.65 26.16 1.35
C LEU A 615 3.05 26.23 0.74
N GLN A 616 3.43 27.36 0.12
CA GLN A 616 4.68 27.48 -0.63
C GLN A 616 5.74 28.33 0.07
N ARG A 617 5.39 29.05 1.14
CA ARG A 617 6.33 29.92 1.87
C ARG A 617 7.02 29.18 3.02
N HIS A 618 8.35 29.18 3.02
CA HIS A 618 9.18 28.61 4.07
C HIS A 618 9.21 29.51 5.32
N MET A 619 8.19 29.40 6.18
CA MET A 619 8.01 30.33 7.30
C MET A 619 8.99 30.12 8.48
N ARG A 620 9.40 28.87 8.74
CA ARG A 620 10.27 28.54 9.89
C ARG A 620 11.22 27.40 9.56
N CYS A 621 12.49 27.63 9.86
CA CYS A 621 13.49 26.58 9.88
C CYS A 621 13.35 25.73 11.16
N SER A 622 13.44 24.40 11.06
CA SER A 622 13.46 23.53 12.24
C SER A 622 14.57 22.47 12.18
N PRO A 623 15.16 22.08 13.34
CA PRO A 623 16.16 21.02 13.41
C PRO A 623 15.68 19.70 12.79
N SER A 624 14.42 19.34 13.06
CA SER A 624 13.83 18.09 12.59
C SER A 624 13.51 18.05 11.10
N TYR A 625 13.55 19.19 10.39
CA TYR A 625 13.13 19.27 9.00
C TYR A 625 14.26 19.75 8.07
N CYS A 626 14.71 20.99 8.23
CA CYS A 626 15.57 21.65 7.26
C CYS A 626 16.90 22.16 7.80
N LEU A 627 17.05 22.44 9.10
CA LEU A 627 18.32 22.92 9.63
C LEU A 627 19.37 21.80 9.59
N ARG A 628 20.54 22.11 9.05
CA ARG A 628 21.71 21.23 8.97
C ARG A 628 22.94 22.01 9.39
N VAL A 629 23.91 21.33 9.99
CA VAL A 629 25.19 21.93 10.39
C VAL A 629 26.21 21.61 9.30
N ASN A 630 26.87 22.64 8.76
CA ASN A 630 27.93 22.45 7.77
C ASN A 630 29.25 22.01 8.44
N LYS A 631 30.28 21.70 7.64
CA LYS A 631 31.61 21.31 8.13
C LYS A 631 32.28 22.38 9.02
N ALA A 632 31.85 23.64 8.89
CA ALA A 632 32.34 24.78 9.68
C ALA A 632 31.51 25.03 10.96
N GLY A 633 30.55 24.17 11.30
CA GLY A 633 29.72 24.30 12.50
C GLY A 633 28.54 25.28 12.39
N GLN A 634 28.30 25.88 11.22
CA GLN A 634 27.20 26.83 11.02
C GLN A 634 25.89 26.11 10.69
N GLN A 635 24.79 26.56 11.32
CA GLN A 635 23.45 26.09 11.00
C GLN A 635 22.94 26.76 9.72
N LEU A 636 22.61 25.95 8.73
CA LEU A 636 22.11 26.39 7.44
C LEU A 636 20.83 25.62 7.08
N CYS A 637 19.92 26.27 6.36
CA CYS A 637 18.77 25.59 5.80
C CYS A 637 19.21 24.69 4.64
N ARG A 638 18.90 23.39 4.70
CA ARG A 638 19.20 22.43 3.62
C ARG A 638 18.60 22.77 2.26
N PHE A 639 17.61 23.66 2.24
CA PHE A 639 16.92 24.12 1.03
C PHE A 639 17.45 25.48 0.53
N GLY A 640 18.44 26.05 1.22
CA GLY A 640 19.08 27.31 0.84
C GLY A 640 18.23 28.56 1.14
N TYR A 641 17.35 28.52 2.14
CA TYR A 641 16.60 29.71 2.57
C TYR A 641 17.38 30.52 3.63
N PRO A 642 17.29 31.87 3.63
CA PRO A 642 16.62 32.71 2.62
C PRO A 642 17.35 32.70 1.27
N LYS A 643 16.61 32.76 0.17
CA LYS A 643 17.16 32.86 -1.19
C LYS A 643 17.25 34.32 -1.63
N GLU A 644 18.21 34.66 -2.48
CA GLU A 644 18.34 36.01 -3.03
C GLU A 644 17.18 36.34 -3.97
N ASN A 645 16.69 37.58 -3.90
CA ASN A 645 15.70 38.09 -4.85
C ASN A 645 16.35 38.30 -6.22
N SER A 646 15.55 38.19 -7.28
CA SER A 646 16.01 38.40 -8.65
C SER A 646 14.92 39.11 -9.45
N ASP A 647 15.33 40.12 -10.22
CA ASP A 647 14.44 40.89 -11.10
C ASP A 647 14.20 40.17 -12.45
N HIS A 648 15.07 39.22 -12.80
CA HIS A 648 15.02 38.48 -14.06
C HIS A 648 15.24 36.98 -13.84
N THR A 649 14.66 36.15 -14.71
CA THR A 649 14.95 34.71 -14.74
C THR A 649 16.27 34.49 -15.48
N ILE A 650 17.17 33.71 -14.89
CA ILE A 650 18.54 33.47 -15.37
C ILE A 650 18.83 31.98 -15.31
N VAL A 651 19.45 31.45 -16.37
CA VAL A 651 20.08 30.12 -16.38
C VAL A 651 21.59 30.31 -16.39
N HIS A 652 22.29 29.76 -15.41
CA HIS A 652 23.74 29.89 -15.26
C HIS A 652 24.41 28.56 -14.90
N ASP A 653 25.73 28.52 -14.87
CA ASP A 653 26.51 27.34 -14.46
C ASP A 653 26.57 27.26 -12.92
N ASP A 654 26.24 26.10 -12.36
CA ASP A 654 26.27 25.82 -10.91
C ASP A 654 27.70 25.71 -10.32
N GLY A 655 28.73 25.92 -11.14
CA GLY A 655 30.14 25.79 -10.79
C GLY A 655 30.68 24.36 -10.94
N ASN A 656 29.81 23.39 -11.25
CA ASN A 656 30.16 22.00 -11.58
C ASN A 656 29.87 21.67 -13.05
N GLY A 657 29.59 22.66 -13.90
CA GLY A 657 29.27 22.46 -15.30
C GLY A 657 27.84 22.00 -15.54
N GLN A 658 26.92 22.21 -14.60
CA GLN A 658 25.49 21.94 -14.79
C GLN A 658 24.68 23.25 -14.82
N PRO A 659 23.69 23.35 -15.72
CA PRO A 659 22.81 24.51 -15.74
C PRO A 659 21.93 24.55 -14.48
N GLU A 660 21.83 25.72 -13.86
CA GLU A 660 20.95 26.04 -12.73
C GLU A 660 20.01 27.21 -13.09
N LEU A 661 18.72 27.04 -12.78
CA LEU A 661 17.67 28.03 -12.99
C LEU A 661 17.44 28.87 -11.73
N ILE A 662 17.59 30.18 -11.86
CA ILE A 662 17.12 31.19 -10.91
C ILE A 662 15.94 31.90 -11.57
N THR A 663 14.74 31.82 -10.97
CA THR A 663 13.55 32.51 -11.50
C THR A 663 13.42 33.90 -10.90
N VAL A 664 12.67 34.78 -11.56
CA VAL A 664 12.23 36.06 -10.96
C VAL A 664 11.61 35.79 -9.59
N ARG A 665 12.10 36.50 -8.57
CA ARG A 665 11.77 36.26 -7.16
C ARG A 665 11.63 37.58 -6.41
N ASN A 666 10.46 37.79 -5.83
CA ASN A 666 10.19 38.90 -4.91
C ASN A 666 10.10 38.46 -3.43
N ASP A 667 10.01 37.15 -3.15
CA ASP A 667 9.94 36.58 -1.81
C ASP A 667 11.11 35.61 -1.57
N GLN A 668 12.00 35.96 -0.65
CA GLN A 668 13.18 35.15 -0.32
C GLN A 668 12.84 33.76 0.24
N TYR A 669 11.61 33.55 0.71
CA TYR A 669 11.17 32.32 1.37
C TYR A 669 10.23 31.47 0.53
N ILE A 670 9.87 31.90 -0.68
CA ILE A 670 8.90 31.17 -1.50
C ILE A 670 9.55 30.02 -2.27
N ASN A 671 8.85 28.89 -2.30
CA ASN A 671 9.23 27.75 -3.10
C ASN A 671 8.76 27.90 -4.56
N MET A 672 9.47 27.25 -5.48
CA MET A 672 9.11 27.21 -6.89
C MET A 672 7.86 26.38 -7.11
N HIS A 673 6.86 26.94 -7.79
CA HIS A 673 5.55 26.30 -7.94
C HIS A 673 4.85 26.73 -9.24
N SER A 674 3.71 26.10 -9.52
CA SER A 674 2.78 26.48 -10.60
C SER A 674 1.42 26.82 -10.00
N ARG A 675 0.81 27.94 -10.43
CA ARG A 675 -0.53 28.36 -9.96
C ARG A 675 -1.60 27.29 -10.23
N LEU A 676 -1.59 26.68 -11.41
CA LEU A 676 -2.53 25.61 -11.79
C LEU A 676 -2.46 24.43 -10.83
N GLN A 677 -1.25 23.92 -10.58
CA GLN A 677 -1.06 22.81 -9.65
C GLN A 677 -1.48 23.21 -8.24
N LEU A 678 -1.11 24.41 -7.78
CA LEU A 678 -1.38 24.84 -6.41
C LEU A 678 -2.88 25.03 -6.14
N GLN A 679 -3.61 25.73 -7.02
CA GLN A 679 -5.05 25.95 -6.86
C GLN A 679 -5.87 24.69 -7.15
N GLY A 680 -5.42 23.86 -8.09
CA GLY A 680 -6.06 22.58 -8.42
C GLY A 680 -5.92 21.56 -7.30
N TRP A 681 -4.70 21.37 -6.80
CA TRP A 681 -4.37 20.35 -5.80
C TRP A 681 -4.65 20.76 -4.36
N ARG A 682 -4.53 22.06 -4.05
CA ARG A 682 -4.76 22.65 -2.71
C ARG A 682 -3.97 21.97 -1.59
N ALA A 683 -2.73 21.59 -1.84
CA ALA A 683 -1.75 21.18 -0.84
C ALA A 683 -0.35 21.60 -1.29
N ASN A 684 0.67 21.33 -0.49
CA ASN A 684 2.04 21.64 -0.90
C ASN A 684 2.41 20.81 -2.15
N ILE A 685 2.95 21.49 -3.16
CA ILE A 685 3.44 20.92 -4.42
C ILE A 685 4.84 21.45 -4.69
N ASP A 686 5.61 20.69 -5.47
CA ASP A 686 6.85 21.16 -6.07
C ASP A 686 6.77 20.93 -7.59
N LEU A 687 7.29 21.87 -8.36
CA LEU A 687 7.52 21.71 -9.79
C LEU A 687 8.91 22.23 -10.12
N LYS A 688 9.71 21.42 -10.82
CA LYS A 688 11.06 21.81 -11.24
C LYS A 688 11.30 21.37 -12.68
N PRO A 689 11.59 22.30 -13.60
CA PRO A 689 12.10 21.96 -14.91
C PRO A 689 13.44 21.22 -14.80
N ILE A 690 13.65 20.22 -15.64
CA ILE A 690 14.91 19.47 -15.72
C ILE A 690 15.73 20.03 -16.87
N LEU A 691 16.89 20.60 -16.54
CA LEU A 691 17.72 21.34 -17.49
C LEU A 691 18.80 20.47 -18.16
N SER A 692 19.04 19.25 -17.68
CA SER A 692 20.02 18.34 -18.26
C SER A 692 19.65 16.88 -18.05
N LEU A 693 20.13 16.01 -18.94
CA LEU A 693 20.01 14.56 -18.79
C LEU A 693 20.68 14.07 -17.49
N HIS A 694 21.80 14.68 -17.12
CA HIS A 694 22.48 14.37 -15.87
C HIS A 694 21.59 14.68 -14.66
N ALA A 695 20.93 15.85 -14.63
CA ALA A 695 20.01 16.23 -13.56
C ALA A 695 18.83 15.24 -13.46
N ALA A 696 18.28 14.80 -14.60
CA ALA A 696 17.23 13.78 -14.67
C ALA A 696 17.67 12.46 -14.00
N LEU A 697 18.83 11.94 -14.42
CA LEU A 697 19.37 10.67 -13.91
C LEU A 697 19.78 10.75 -12.44
N GLN A 698 20.32 11.90 -11.99
CA GLN A 698 20.62 12.16 -10.58
C GLN A 698 19.35 12.19 -9.74
N TYR A 699 18.30 12.87 -10.22
CA TYR A 699 17.01 12.93 -9.54
C TYR A 699 16.42 11.52 -9.37
N ILE A 700 16.41 10.70 -10.44
CA ILE A 700 15.98 9.30 -10.36
C ILE A 700 16.77 8.53 -9.32
N SER A 701 18.10 8.66 -9.39
CA SER A 701 19.06 7.92 -8.59
C SER A 701 18.96 8.22 -7.10
N LYS A 702 18.65 9.48 -6.73
CA LYS A 702 18.59 9.96 -5.35
C LYS A 702 17.20 9.82 -4.75
N TYR A 703 16.14 10.05 -5.54
CA TYR A 703 14.79 10.20 -5.03
C TYR A 703 13.82 9.16 -5.59
N ALA A 704 13.69 9.03 -6.91
CA ALA A 704 12.60 8.25 -7.52
C ALA A 704 12.68 6.74 -7.27
N SER A 705 13.87 6.17 -7.09
CA SER A 705 14.01 4.71 -6.91
C SER A 705 14.69 4.33 -5.61
N LYS A 706 14.69 5.23 -4.63
CA LYS A 706 15.28 4.94 -3.33
C LYS A 706 14.45 3.85 -2.67
N ALA A 707 15.06 2.70 -2.41
CA ALA A 707 14.48 1.64 -1.60
C ALA A 707 14.37 2.11 -0.15
N GLU A 708 13.41 1.54 0.60
CA GLU A 708 13.30 1.83 2.02
C GLU A 708 14.60 1.41 2.74
N PRO A 709 15.16 2.27 3.60
CA PRO A 709 16.56 2.18 4.03
C PRO A 709 16.90 1.00 4.95
N GLN A 710 15.92 0.24 5.47
CA GLN A 710 16.14 -0.64 6.63
C GLN A 710 15.27 -1.90 6.68
N SER A 711 14.97 -2.57 5.56
CA SER A 711 14.65 -3.99 5.68
C SER A 711 15.92 -4.69 6.14
N ALA A 712 15.93 -5.35 7.31
CA ALA A 712 16.98 -6.31 7.66
C ALA A 712 17.26 -7.16 6.42
N THR A 713 18.53 -7.33 6.05
CA THR A 713 18.81 -7.97 4.77
C THR A 713 18.12 -9.32 4.78
N PHE A 714 17.30 -9.63 3.78
CA PHE A 714 16.63 -10.94 3.68
C PHE A 714 17.62 -12.07 3.88
N SER A 715 18.89 -11.86 3.53
CA SER A 715 20.06 -12.68 3.88
C SER A 715 20.18 -13.02 5.37
N GLU A 716 20.02 -12.08 6.30
CA GLU A 716 20.02 -12.32 7.76
C GLU A 716 18.86 -13.21 8.18
N ILE A 717 17.65 -12.96 7.65
CA ILE A 717 16.45 -13.75 7.93
C ILE A 717 16.59 -15.16 7.34
N LEU A 718 17.03 -15.27 6.09
CA LEU A 718 17.30 -16.54 5.42
C LEU A 718 18.37 -17.34 6.17
N ASN A 719 19.43 -16.69 6.64
CA ASN A 719 20.46 -17.34 7.45
C ASN A 719 19.92 -17.83 8.81
N GLN A 720 19.04 -17.07 9.46
CA GLN A 720 18.37 -17.53 10.69
C GLN A 720 17.44 -18.71 10.42
N ILE A 721 16.64 -18.66 9.35
CA ILE A 721 15.75 -19.74 8.94
C ILE A 721 16.56 -21.00 8.66
N LEU A 722 17.59 -20.90 7.82
CA LEU A 722 18.44 -22.04 7.48
C LEU A 722 19.11 -22.65 8.71
N ARG A 723 19.53 -21.86 9.71
CA ARG A 723 20.12 -22.39 10.96
C ARG A 723 19.14 -23.14 11.84
N ASN A 724 17.84 -22.85 11.72
CA ASN A 724 16.78 -23.38 12.59
C ASN A 724 15.90 -24.44 11.89
N SER A 725 16.08 -24.69 10.60
CA SER A 725 15.34 -25.70 9.82
C SER A 725 15.96 -27.09 9.96
N ASN A 726 15.15 -28.14 9.85
CA ASN A 726 15.64 -29.52 9.84
C ASN A 726 16.44 -29.75 8.53
N PRO A 727 17.66 -30.33 8.58
CA PRO A 727 18.49 -30.58 7.40
C PRO A 727 17.78 -31.35 6.28
N ASP A 728 16.89 -32.28 6.66
CA ASP A 728 16.12 -33.13 5.76
C ASP A 728 14.84 -32.47 5.22
N ASP A 729 14.48 -31.27 5.71
CA ASP A 729 13.35 -30.54 5.16
C ASP A 729 13.66 -30.17 3.72
N GLN A 730 12.79 -30.61 2.81
CA GLN A 730 12.76 -30.01 1.50
C GLN A 730 12.35 -28.56 1.68
N VAL A 731 13.23 -27.63 1.27
CA VAL A 731 13.12 -26.17 1.43
C VAL A 731 11.74 -25.64 1.01
N ILE A 732 10.99 -26.40 0.19
CA ILE A 732 9.70 -25.97 -0.33
C ILE A 732 8.57 -27.02 -0.39
N SER A 733 8.58 -28.06 0.46
CA SER A 733 7.44 -29.01 0.56
C SER A 733 6.36 -28.61 1.58
N SER A 734 6.14 -27.32 1.85
CA SER A 734 4.95 -26.83 2.57
C SER A 734 4.10 -25.90 1.72
#